data_AF-A0A946QRV0-F1
#
_entry.id   AF-A0A946QRV0-F1
#
_cell.length_a   1.000
_cell.length_b   1.000
_cell.length_c   1.000
_cell.angle_alpha   90.00
_cell.angle_beta   90.00
_cell.angle_gamma   90.00
#
_symmetry.space_group_name_H-M   'P 1'
#
loop_
_entity.id
_entity.type
_entity.pdbx_description
1 polymer ?
#
loop_
_entity_poly.entity_id
_entity_poly.type
_entity_poly.pdbx_seq_one_letter_code
_entity_poly.pdbx_strand_id
1 'polypeptide(L)'
;MKLKILIILLVQLFWFVNFWHANAQNDPLVAEIEAEDGELDGVRIDSVNTGFSGKGYVTGFDSSADKLTVSVTIYERGFYKLFIRYNGLNGDKYQQLFINGKGQGNVQFPKTETFANIEVGKFLLEEGENLITIKSDWGYTDFDKFEIYAAEKNQFNIVEDLVDPDATEETRALYRFLKLQFGERIISGQTTSYFTELKNLAGKTPMINNEDLKSYTEGYPYKWSGGHVFGAVDDGRVNRLIEWYNSTNGKGIVAFQWHWHSPTGGEAGTNTFYTEYTDFDIRLAVIPGTEEYDLIIRDIDAIALQLKKFQDANIPVIFRPLHEAGGGWFWWGAKGSEPCKKLYDIIFERIKNHHQIHNLIWVWSTPETDWYPGNDKVDIIGHDSYPGAFNYGPQKASFDKLFNLTNGEKLIAMTENGPIPDPGECFELDAPWLWFMSWSNLVNEQNSVEHIQEVFANSRVLTIESTNAKTDNSWRSTLYPENWKPGFKDLNNRFLHDFSYAGYHQGEKEIPVIEKNIVDVTQQPYGADNSGETDVTQIIQQALDDVGQGGGGVVYIPSGTYKVNPGSAESALRIQYNNTILRGAGSDSTFIFNDASYMRQKNIVWMMGQYCTWSEQFGTTTKLSSDLLFPTQIIPVKSVLGFEEGDQIILRTDGTDDFIEEHGMSNIWTEWAADLCFCAKSILLMLKTI
;
A
#
# COMPACT_ATOMS: atom_id res chain seq x y z
N MET A 1 -8.50 -24.57 -50.12
CA MET A 1 -9.20 -23.49 -50.85
C MET A 1 -8.28 -22.27 -50.85
N LYS A 2 -8.07 -21.63 -52.01
CA LYS A 2 -7.06 -20.57 -52.32
C LYS A 2 -7.24 -19.31 -51.44
N LEU A 3 -6.20 -18.80 -50.76
CA LEU A 3 -5.13 -17.85 -51.16
C LEU A 3 -5.49 -16.35 -51.02
N LYS A 4 -4.77 -15.62 -50.15
CA LYS A 4 -4.02 -14.39 -50.52
C LYS A 4 -2.99 -13.99 -49.45
N ILE A 5 -1.81 -13.65 -49.95
CA ILE A 5 -0.57 -13.26 -49.27
C ILE A 5 -0.47 -11.72 -49.29
N LEU A 6 0.10 -11.11 -48.25
CA LEU A 6 0.88 -9.89 -48.41
C LEU A 6 2.11 -9.92 -47.49
N ILE A 7 3.28 -10.06 -48.11
CA ILE A 7 4.61 -9.80 -47.51
C ILE A 7 5.04 -8.44 -48.05
N ILE A 8 5.36 -7.49 -47.15
CA ILE A 8 6.31 -6.40 -47.44
C ILE A 8 7.21 -6.23 -46.21
N LEU A 9 8.49 -6.54 -46.42
CA LEU A 9 9.65 -6.15 -45.63
C LEU A 9 10.03 -4.71 -46.01
N LEU A 10 10.28 -3.81 -45.05
CA LEU A 10 11.43 -2.87 -45.05
C LEU A 10 11.47 -1.97 -43.82
N VAL A 11 12.60 -2.12 -43.13
CA VAL A 11 13.29 -1.26 -42.14
C VAL A 11 13.06 0.25 -42.32
N GLN A 12 12.74 0.95 -41.23
CA GLN A 12 13.41 2.21 -40.87
C GLN A 12 13.27 2.52 -39.36
N LEU A 13 14.44 2.55 -38.70
CA LEU A 13 14.72 3.23 -37.43
C LEU A 13 14.33 4.72 -37.52
N PHE A 14 14.30 5.39 -36.35
CA PHE A 14 13.73 6.71 -36.02
C PHE A 14 12.24 6.56 -35.69
N TRP A 15 11.80 6.62 -34.43
CA TRP A 15 11.95 7.73 -33.49
C TRP A 15 12.21 7.26 -32.06
N PHE A 16 13.30 7.75 -31.45
CA PHE A 16 13.38 8.00 -30.02
C PHE A 16 13.07 9.48 -29.80
N VAL A 17 12.58 9.78 -28.59
CA VAL A 17 12.42 11.10 -27.96
C VAL A 17 10.99 11.67 -27.99
N ASN A 18 10.45 11.80 -26.77
CA ASN A 18 9.25 12.51 -26.31
C ASN A 18 7.89 11.84 -26.55
N PHE A 19 7.38 11.18 -25.50
CA PHE A 19 6.17 11.59 -24.76
C PHE A 19 5.99 10.61 -23.58
N TRP A 20 6.64 10.89 -22.45
CA TRP A 20 6.06 10.53 -21.15
C TRP A 20 5.18 11.72 -20.78
N HIS A 21 3.87 11.56 -20.96
CA HIS A 21 2.76 12.18 -20.22
C HIS A 21 1.44 11.84 -20.95
N ALA A 22 0.47 11.36 -20.18
CA ALA A 22 -0.94 11.11 -20.50
C ALA A 22 -1.28 9.98 -21.50
N ASN A 23 -1.77 8.86 -20.96
CA ASN A 23 -3.19 8.50 -21.10
C ASN A 23 -3.53 7.26 -20.24
N ALA A 24 -4.51 7.44 -19.35
CA ALA A 24 -5.41 6.37 -18.96
C ALA A 24 -6.03 5.75 -20.23
N GLN A 25 -6.42 4.47 -20.16
CA GLN A 25 -7.12 3.69 -21.21
C GLN A 25 -6.28 2.65 -21.99
N ASN A 26 -5.61 1.73 -21.26
CA ASN A 26 -5.28 0.39 -21.76
C ASN A 26 -5.83 -0.73 -20.86
N ASP A 27 -6.61 -0.38 -19.84
CA ASP A 27 -7.27 -1.35 -18.97
C ASP A 27 -8.32 -2.11 -19.80
N PRO A 28 -8.35 -3.45 -19.78
CA PRO A 28 -9.28 -4.21 -20.60
C PRO A 28 -10.72 -4.04 -20.09
N LEU A 29 -11.65 -3.79 -21.00
CA LEU A 29 -13.09 -3.83 -20.70
C LEU A 29 -13.49 -5.26 -20.33
N VAL A 30 -14.09 -5.41 -19.16
CA VAL A 30 -14.51 -6.69 -18.57
C VAL A 30 -15.99 -6.92 -18.78
N ALA A 31 -16.81 -5.89 -18.57
CA ALA A 31 -18.26 -5.96 -18.74
C ALA A 31 -18.85 -4.60 -19.13
N GLU A 32 -19.95 -4.65 -19.87
CA GLU A 32 -20.82 -3.52 -20.17
C GLU A 32 -22.25 -3.92 -19.80
N ILE A 33 -22.95 -3.07 -19.05
CA ILE A 33 -24.31 -3.31 -18.56
C ILE A 33 -25.17 -2.09 -18.89
N GLU A 34 -26.19 -2.27 -19.72
CA GLU A 34 -27.19 -1.24 -20.00
C GLU A 34 -28.03 -0.98 -18.75
N ALA A 35 -28.26 0.30 -18.42
CA ALA A 35 -28.98 0.68 -17.21
C ALA A 35 -30.43 0.18 -17.22
N GLU A 36 -31.07 0.16 -18.39
CA GLU A 36 -32.44 -0.31 -18.58
C GLU A 36 -32.65 -1.82 -18.35
N ASP A 37 -31.57 -2.61 -18.32
CA ASP A 37 -31.62 -4.04 -18.00
C ASP A 37 -31.47 -4.29 -16.48
N GLY A 38 -31.28 -3.24 -15.67
CA GLY A 38 -31.18 -3.30 -14.21
C GLY A 38 -32.53 -3.40 -13.47
N GLU A 39 -32.45 -3.63 -12.16
CA GLU A 39 -33.60 -3.54 -11.26
C GLU A 39 -33.94 -2.07 -10.96
N LEU A 40 -35.17 -1.68 -11.29
CA LEU A 40 -35.68 -0.32 -11.15
C LEU A 40 -36.61 -0.22 -9.94
N ASP A 41 -36.28 0.64 -8.98
CA ASP A 41 -37.13 0.93 -7.82
C ASP A 41 -37.37 2.45 -7.74
N GLY A 42 -38.61 2.88 -7.99
CA GLY A 42 -38.98 4.30 -8.08
C GLY A 42 -38.56 5.03 -9.37
N VAL A 43 -37.69 4.42 -10.19
CA VAL A 43 -37.18 4.98 -11.46
C VAL A 43 -37.83 4.33 -12.69
N ARG A 44 -37.59 4.87 -13.89
CA ARG A 44 -38.18 4.38 -15.15
C ARG A 44 -37.22 4.49 -16.33
N ILE A 45 -37.50 3.74 -17.40
CA ILE A 45 -36.79 3.83 -18.69
C ILE A 45 -37.41 4.96 -19.54
N ASP A 46 -36.57 5.75 -20.20
CA ASP A 46 -36.94 6.76 -21.19
C ASP A 46 -36.01 6.66 -22.42
N SER A 47 -36.38 7.32 -23.51
CA SER A 47 -35.63 7.34 -24.78
C SER A 47 -35.78 8.68 -25.52
N VAL A 48 -36.25 9.73 -24.83
CA VAL A 48 -36.44 11.06 -25.42
C VAL A 48 -35.10 11.76 -25.68
N ASN A 49 -34.17 11.72 -24.73
CA ASN A 49 -32.83 12.29 -24.92
C ASN A 49 -32.05 11.44 -25.93
N THR A 50 -31.40 12.05 -26.92
CA THR A 50 -30.67 11.30 -27.95
C THR A 50 -29.26 10.92 -27.50
N GLY A 51 -28.74 9.82 -28.05
CA GLY A 51 -27.35 9.41 -27.87
C GLY A 51 -27.11 8.40 -26.76
N PHE A 52 -28.14 7.75 -26.20
CA PHE A 52 -28.05 6.57 -25.34
C PHE A 52 -27.56 5.32 -26.11
N SER A 53 -27.08 4.30 -25.39
CA SER A 53 -26.84 2.94 -25.89
C SER A 53 -28.06 2.04 -25.64
N GLY A 54 -28.04 0.82 -26.17
CA GLY A 54 -29.16 -0.10 -25.97
C GLY A 54 -30.52 0.41 -26.50
N LYS A 55 -31.54 0.31 -25.64
CA LYS A 55 -32.94 0.62 -25.91
C LYS A 55 -33.39 1.95 -25.31
N GLY A 56 -32.64 2.50 -24.36
CA GLY A 56 -33.00 3.73 -23.66
C GLY A 56 -32.00 4.09 -22.57
N TYR A 57 -32.48 4.77 -21.53
CA TYR A 57 -31.73 5.09 -20.33
C TYR A 57 -32.68 5.15 -19.14
N VAL A 58 -32.16 5.06 -17.92
CA VAL A 58 -32.93 5.14 -16.68
C VAL A 58 -32.95 6.58 -16.16
N THR A 59 -34.14 7.06 -15.79
CA THR A 59 -34.40 8.41 -15.27
C THR A 59 -35.46 8.38 -14.17
N GLY A 60 -35.79 9.53 -13.58
CA GLY A 60 -36.83 9.67 -12.56
C GLY A 60 -36.35 9.45 -11.12
N PHE A 61 -35.10 9.82 -10.84
CA PHE A 61 -34.58 9.90 -9.47
C PHE A 61 -35.13 11.17 -8.79
N ASP A 62 -36.39 11.13 -8.35
CA ASP A 62 -37.17 12.27 -7.84
C ASP A 62 -37.36 12.23 -6.32
N SER A 63 -37.14 11.06 -5.70
CA SER A 63 -37.27 10.76 -4.28
C SER A 63 -36.01 10.10 -3.74
N SER A 64 -35.68 10.32 -2.46
CA SER A 64 -34.50 9.73 -1.80
C SER A 64 -34.56 8.20 -1.64
N ALA A 65 -35.70 7.58 -1.96
CA ALA A 65 -35.87 6.13 -1.98
C ALA A 65 -35.50 5.50 -3.33
N ASP A 66 -35.49 6.31 -4.40
CA ASP A 66 -35.36 5.83 -5.77
C ASP A 66 -33.94 5.28 -6.01
N LYS A 67 -33.86 4.13 -6.68
CA LYS A 67 -32.59 3.46 -6.95
C LYS A 67 -32.64 2.63 -8.23
N LEU A 68 -31.46 2.49 -8.83
CA LEU A 68 -31.15 1.58 -9.92
C LEU A 68 -30.09 0.59 -9.43
N THR A 69 -30.32 -0.70 -9.58
CA THR A 69 -29.32 -1.74 -9.31
C THR A 69 -29.01 -2.52 -10.57
N VAL A 70 -27.74 -2.54 -10.98
CA VAL A 70 -27.25 -3.41 -12.05
C VAL A 70 -26.43 -4.56 -11.47
N SER A 71 -26.51 -5.73 -12.10
CA SER A 71 -25.73 -6.91 -11.72
C SER A 71 -24.61 -7.14 -12.73
N VAL A 72 -23.40 -7.44 -12.24
CA VAL A 72 -22.25 -7.81 -13.06
C VAL A 72 -21.62 -9.10 -12.53
N THR A 73 -21.31 -10.03 -13.43
CA THR A 73 -20.56 -11.26 -13.07
C THR A 73 -19.07 -11.04 -13.32
N ILE A 74 -18.26 -11.27 -12.28
CA ILE A 74 -16.81 -11.13 -12.28
C ILE A 74 -16.17 -12.51 -12.17
N TYR A 75 -15.20 -12.83 -13.03
CA TYR A 75 -14.56 -14.15 -13.08
C TYR A 75 -13.41 -14.33 -12.09
N GLU A 76 -12.82 -13.22 -11.63
CA GLU A 76 -11.72 -13.24 -10.68
C GLU A 76 -11.86 -12.06 -9.72
N ARG A 77 -11.78 -12.34 -8.41
CA ARG A 77 -11.77 -11.30 -7.39
C ARG A 77 -10.61 -10.33 -7.65
N GLY A 78 -10.91 -9.04 -7.75
CA GLY A 78 -9.89 -8.06 -8.11
C GLY A 78 -10.40 -6.62 -8.06
N PHE A 79 -9.50 -5.68 -8.35
CA PHE A 79 -9.88 -4.28 -8.49
C PHE A 79 -10.40 -4.02 -9.90
N TYR A 80 -11.47 -3.23 -9.98
CA TYR A 80 -12.08 -2.82 -11.22
C TYR A 80 -12.42 -1.33 -11.17
N LYS A 81 -12.18 -0.62 -12.27
CA LYS A 81 -12.67 0.74 -12.46
C LYS A 81 -14.11 0.68 -12.95
N LEU A 82 -14.97 1.45 -12.30
CA LEU A 82 -16.34 1.64 -12.71
C LEU A 82 -16.45 2.95 -13.48
N PHE A 83 -16.91 2.86 -14.71
CA PHE A 83 -17.34 3.99 -15.52
C PHE A 83 -18.85 3.98 -15.65
N ILE A 84 -19.45 5.16 -15.53
CA ILE A 84 -20.89 5.32 -15.72
C ILE A 84 -21.11 6.32 -16.84
N ARG A 85 -21.90 5.91 -17.83
CA ARG A 85 -22.42 6.80 -18.86
C ARG A 85 -23.70 7.43 -18.37
N TYR A 86 -23.71 8.76 -18.29
CA TYR A 86 -24.79 9.51 -17.67
C TYR A 86 -25.09 10.81 -18.43
N ASN A 87 -26.24 11.42 -18.18
CA ASN A 87 -26.58 12.75 -18.64
C ASN A 87 -27.06 13.63 -17.48
N GLY A 88 -26.31 14.70 -17.19
CA GLY A 88 -26.54 15.63 -16.08
C GLY A 88 -27.20 16.93 -16.55
N LEU A 89 -28.52 16.92 -16.73
CA LEU A 89 -29.26 18.01 -17.40
C LEU A 89 -29.25 19.35 -16.63
N ASN A 90 -29.30 19.32 -15.29
CA ASN A 90 -29.65 20.48 -14.45
C ASN A 90 -28.57 20.88 -13.43
N GLY A 91 -27.34 21.09 -13.89
CA GLY A 91 -26.21 21.40 -13.00
C GLY A 91 -25.70 20.16 -12.28
N ASP A 92 -24.58 20.29 -11.58
CA ASP A 92 -23.95 19.18 -10.87
C ASP A 92 -24.93 18.52 -9.88
N LYS A 93 -24.89 17.19 -9.84
CA LYS A 93 -25.68 16.36 -8.93
C LYS A 93 -24.78 15.39 -8.17
N TYR A 94 -25.29 14.87 -7.07
CA TYR A 94 -24.66 13.81 -6.29
C TYR A 94 -25.63 12.65 -6.15
N GLN A 95 -25.12 11.42 -6.27
CA GLN A 95 -25.87 10.20 -5.95
C GLN A 95 -25.06 9.32 -5.00
N GLN A 96 -25.74 8.46 -4.25
CA GLN A 96 -25.08 7.46 -3.42
C GLN A 96 -24.73 6.21 -4.23
N LEU A 97 -23.49 5.76 -4.14
CA LEU A 97 -23.04 4.51 -4.73
C LEU A 97 -22.98 3.41 -3.67
N PHE A 98 -23.48 2.22 -3.99
CA PHE A 98 -23.31 1.02 -3.18
C PHE A 98 -22.76 -0.11 -4.05
N ILE A 99 -21.83 -0.88 -3.49
CA ILE A 99 -21.28 -2.11 -4.08
C ILE A 99 -21.61 -3.24 -3.11
N ASN A 100 -22.34 -4.26 -3.58
CA ASN A 100 -22.81 -5.39 -2.76
C ASN A 100 -23.51 -4.95 -1.46
N GLY A 101 -24.27 -3.85 -1.54
CA GLY A 101 -24.98 -3.26 -0.39
C GLY A 101 -24.10 -2.42 0.56
N LYS A 102 -22.77 -2.38 0.39
CA LYS A 102 -21.87 -1.51 1.16
C LYS A 102 -21.78 -0.14 0.49
N GLY A 103 -22.13 0.91 1.23
CA GLY A 103 -22.07 2.29 0.74
C GLY A 103 -20.64 2.74 0.48
N GLN A 104 -20.42 3.38 -0.67
CA GLN A 104 -19.14 3.92 -1.13
C GLN A 104 -19.07 5.46 -1.00
N GLY A 105 -20.15 6.08 -0.53
CA GLY A 105 -20.29 7.54 -0.43
C GLY A 105 -21.00 8.16 -1.63
N ASN A 106 -20.92 9.49 -1.70
CA ASN A 106 -21.55 10.28 -2.76
C ASN A 106 -20.61 10.42 -3.97
N VAL A 107 -21.12 10.12 -5.15
CA VAL A 107 -20.47 10.35 -6.44
C VAL A 107 -21.06 11.61 -7.07
N GLN A 108 -20.19 12.54 -7.49
CA GLN A 108 -20.60 13.73 -8.23
C GLN A 108 -20.80 13.37 -9.71
N PHE A 109 -21.91 13.83 -10.28
CA PHE A 109 -22.22 13.81 -11.69
C PHE A 109 -22.31 15.25 -12.19
N PRO A 110 -21.22 15.80 -12.76
CA PRO A 110 -21.18 17.16 -13.29
C PRO A 110 -22.23 17.41 -14.36
N LYS A 111 -22.62 18.67 -14.56
CA LYS A 111 -23.51 19.03 -15.67
C LYS A 111 -22.95 18.60 -17.03
N THR A 112 -23.79 18.01 -17.87
CA THR A 112 -23.47 17.70 -19.26
C THR A 112 -24.56 18.20 -20.22
N GLU A 113 -24.20 18.44 -21.49
CA GLU A 113 -25.18 18.77 -22.54
C GLU A 113 -25.72 17.53 -23.25
N THR A 114 -24.92 16.47 -23.27
CA THR A 114 -25.24 15.15 -23.83
C THR A 114 -24.75 14.07 -22.86
N PHE A 115 -25.06 12.81 -23.16
CA PHE A 115 -24.47 11.70 -22.41
C PHE A 115 -22.93 11.73 -22.47
N ALA A 116 -22.29 11.52 -21.32
CA ALA A 116 -20.85 11.46 -21.14
C ALA A 116 -20.47 10.32 -20.20
N ASN A 117 -19.22 9.86 -20.28
CA ASN A 117 -18.67 8.86 -19.37
C ASN A 117 -17.93 9.57 -18.23
N ILE A 118 -18.11 9.05 -17.01
CA ILE A 118 -17.31 9.43 -15.84
C ILE A 118 -16.74 8.19 -15.18
N GLU A 119 -15.45 8.24 -14.80
CA GLU A 119 -14.87 7.26 -13.88
C GLU A 119 -15.36 7.60 -12.47
N VAL A 120 -16.14 6.71 -11.85
CA VAL A 120 -16.69 6.96 -10.50
C VAL A 120 -15.81 6.39 -9.40
N GLY A 121 -14.85 5.54 -9.76
CA GLY A 121 -13.82 5.06 -8.85
C GLY A 121 -13.32 3.65 -9.18
N LYS A 122 -12.36 3.19 -8.38
CA LYS A 122 -11.80 1.84 -8.40
C LYS A 122 -12.31 1.06 -7.19
N PHE A 123 -12.91 -0.11 -7.41
CA PHE A 123 -13.56 -0.91 -6.37
C PHE A 123 -13.07 -2.35 -6.40
N LEU A 124 -13.00 -2.98 -5.24
CA LEU A 124 -12.78 -4.42 -5.12
C LEU A 124 -14.10 -5.13 -5.41
N LEU A 125 -14.14 -5.99 -6.43
CA LEU A 125 -15.27 -6.84 -6.76
C LEU A 125 -14.93 -8.30 -6.47
N GLU A 126 -15.91 -9.05 -5.99
CA GLU A 126 -15.78 -10.46 -5.63
C GLU A 126 -15.92 -11.37 -6.87
N GLU A 127 -15.39 -12.58 -6.82
CA GLU A 127 -15.70 -13.59 -7.85
C GLU A 127 -17.20 -13.95 -7.81
N GLY A 128 -17.84 -14.00 -8.97
CA GLY A 128 -19.27 -14.23 -9.12
C GLY A 128 -20.08 -12.94 -9.29
N GLU A 129 -21.33 -12.97 -8.84
CA GLU A 129 -22.26 -11.86 -9.00
C GLU A 129 -21.92 -10.70 -8.05
N ASN A 130 -21.85 -9.48 -8.58
CA ASN A 130 -21.71 -8.24 -7.83
C ASN A 130 -22.85 -7.28 -8.19
N LEU A 131 -23.40 -6.62 -7.18
CA LEU A 131 -24.48 -5.63 -7.33
C LEU A 131 -23.94 -4.21 -7.22
N ILE A 132 -24.21 -3.40 -8.23
CA ILE A 132 -23.86 -1.98 -8.26
C ILE A 132 -25.16 -1.19 -8.20
N THR A 133 -25.38 -0.47 -7.10
CA THR A 133 -26.59 0.32 -6.89
C THR A 133 -26.26 1.80 -6.87
N ILE A 134 -26.99 2.57 -7.69
CA ILE A 134 -27.09 4.02 -7.60
C ILE A 134 -28.39 4.36 -6.89
N LYS A 135 -28.30 5.06 -5.77
CA LYS A 135 -29.45 5.53 -5.00
C LYS A 135 -29.51 7.06 -5.03
N SER A 136 -30.72 7.57 -5.21
CA SER A 136 -31.01 9.01 -5.26
C SER A 136 -30.52 9.73 -4.00
N ASP A 137 -29.71 10.77 -4.20
CA ASP A 137 -29.42 11.79 -3.18
C ASP A 137 -29.94 13.14 -3.67
N TRP A 138 -29.21 13.80 -4.59
CA TRP A 138 -29.71 15.03 -5.23
C TRP A 138 -30.62 14.74 -6.42
N GLY A 139 -30.68 13.49 -6.88
CA GLY A 139 -31.60 13.05 -7.94
C GLY A 139 -31.32 13.63 -9.33
N TYR A 140 -32.34 13.65 -10.19
CA TYR A 140 -32.35 14.32 -11.50
C TYR A 140 -31.13 14.04 -12.41
N THR A 141 -30.68 12.78 -12.44
CA THR A 141 -29.58 12.31 -13.30
C THR A 141 -30.08 11.14 -14.14
N ASP A 142 -29.78 11.15 -15.43
CA ASP A 142 -30.10 10.05 -16.34
C ASP A 142 -28.90 9.10 -16.42
N PHE A 143 -29.12 7.79 -16.31
CA PHE A 143 -28.09 6.76 -16.40
C PHE A 143 -28.33 5.85 -17.58
N ASP A 144 -27.31 5.68 -18.42
CA ASP A 144 -27.39 4.97 -19.69
C ASP A 144 -26.74 3.59 -19.59
N LYS A 145 -25.47 3.53 -19.20
CA LYS A 145 -24.75 2.25 -19.05
C LYS A 145 -23.63 2.31 -18.03
N PHE A 146 -23.21 1.13 -17.61
CA PHE A 146 -22.11 0.89 -16.69
C PHE A 146 -21.04 0.10 -17.44
N GLU A 147 -19.80 0.57 -17.40
CA GLU A 147 -18.65 -0.11 -17.98
C GLU A 147 -17.67 -0.47 -16.86
N ILE A 148 -17.24 -1.73 -16.84
CA ILE A 148 -16.31 -2.28 -15.86
C ILE A 148 -15.00 -2.59 -16.55
N TYR A 149 -13.91 -2.00 -16.07
CA TYR A 149 -12.56 -2.24 -16.60
C TYR A 149 -11.70 -2.88 -15.52
N ALA A 150 -10.89 -3.88 -15.87
CA ALA A 150 -9.95 -4.47 -14.92
C ALA A 150 -8.94 -3.41 -14.45
N ALA A 151 -8.56 -3.43 -13.19
CA ALA A 151 -7.62 -2.47 -12.63
C ALA A 151 -6.62 -3.14 -11.70
N GLU A 152 -5.39 -2.63 -11.72
CA GLU A 152 -4.36 -3.04 -10.78
C GLU A 152 -4.42 -2.18 -9.50
N LYS A 153 -3.75 -2.67 -8.45
CA LYS A 153 -3.45 -1.88 -7.26
C LYS A 153 -2.59 -0.67 -7.61
N ASN A 154 -2.73 0.40 -6.83
CA ASN A 154 -1.96 1.63 -7.01
C ASN A 154 -0.46 1.30 -6.95
N GLN A 155 0.27 1.66 -8.01
CA GLN A 155 1.71 1.47 -8.10
C GLN A 155 2.41 2.76 -7.69
N PHE A 156 3.19 2.70 -6.62
CA PHE A 156 3.90 3.85 -6.09
C PHE A 156 5.34 3.89 -6.60
N ASN A 157 5.78 5.09 -6.99
CA ASN A 157 7.17 5.38 -7.34
C ASN A 157 7.69 6.49 -6.41
N ILE A 158 7.74 6.19 -5.11
CA ILE A 158 8.08 7.16 -4.08
C ILE A 158 9.49 7.70 -4.33
N VAL A 159 9.63 9.02 -4.42
CA VAL A 159 10.93 9.67 -4.60
C VAL A 159 11.93 9.27 -3.52
N GLU A 160 13.21 9.20 -3.87
CA GLU A 160 14.27 8.78 -2.93
C GLU A 160 14.60 9.84 -1.90
N ASP A 161 14.73 11.07 -2.34
CA ASP A 161 15.20 12.17 -1.50
C ASP A 161 14.05 13.07 -1.01
N LEU A 162 14.27 13.67 0.17
CA LEU A 162 13.47 14.77 0.67
C LEU A 162 13.61 15.99 -0.25
N VAL A 163 12.59 16.85 -0.27
CA VAL A 163 12.59 18.12 -1.04
C VAL A 163 13.65 19.12 -0.53
N ASP A 164 14.14 18.92 0.70
CA ASP A 164 15.32 19.61 1.20
C ASP A 164 16.60 18.80 0.90
N PRO A 165 17.44 19.21 -0.08
CA PRO A 165 18.69 18.52 -0.37
C PRO A 165 19.72 18.66 0.75
N ASP A 166 19.53 19.58 1.70
CA ASP A 166 20.39 19.78 2.87
C ASP A 166 19.81 19.12 4.14
N ALA A 167 18.75 18.30 4.01
CA ALA A 167 18.10 17.61 5.12
C ALA A 167 19.12 16.85 5.99
N THR A 168 18.95 16.94 7.33
CA THR A 168 19.83 16.26 8.29
C THR A 168 19.76 14.74 8.16
N GLU A 169 20.81 14.04 8.59
CA GLU A 169 20.87 12.57 8.52
C GLU A 169 19.73 11.89 9.29
N GLU A 170 19.32 12.45 10.43
CA GLU A 170 18.21 11.93 11.22
C GLU A 170 16.87 12.10 10.48
N THR A 171 16.72 13.17 9.71
CA THR A 171 15.53 13.45 8.90
C THR A 171 15.45 12.51 7.70
N ARG A 172 16.59 12.27 7.04
CA ARG A 172 16.70 11.24 5.99
C ARG A 172 16.46 9.84 6.55
N ALA A 173 16.93 9.54 7.76
CA ALA A 173 16.69 8.27 8.42
C ALA A 173 15.19 8.08 8.73
N LEU A 174 14.52 9.11 9.25
CA LEU A 174 13.07 9.07 9.45
C LEU A 174 12.34 8.87 8.13
N TYR A 175 12.67 9.64 7.08
CA TYR A 175 12.02 9.48 5.77
C TYR A 175 12.19 8.09 5.18
N ARG A 176 13.40 7.52 5.22
CA ARG A 176 13.66 6.11 4.83
C ARG A 176 12.82 5.13 5.64
N PHE A 177 12.73 5.33 6.95
CA PHE A 177 11.88 4.50 7.80
C PHE A 177 10.41 4.56 7.36
N LEU A 178 9.87 5.76 7.13
CA LEU A 178 8.49 5.96 6.65
C LEU A 178 8.26 5.26 5.31
N LYS A 179 9.19 5.41 4.36
CA LYS A 179 9.14 4.72 3.06
C LYS A 179 9.09 3.21 3.19
N LEU A 180 9.94 2.64 4.06
CA LEU A 180 9.97 1.19 4.30
C LEU A 180 8.66 0.66 4.89
N GLN A 181 7.93 1.46 5.66
CA GLN A 181 6.66 1.06 6.27
C GLN A 181 5.48 1.20 5.30
N PHE A 182 5.55 2.16 4.37
CA PHE A 182 4.44 2.50 3.48
C PHE A 182 3.99 1.31 2.61
N GLY A 183 2.67 1.16 2.44
CA GLY A 183 2.07 0.03 1.72
C GLY A 183 1.92 -1.26 2.54
N GLU A 184 2.60 -1.35 3.69
CA GLU A 184 2.77 -2.60 4.44
C GLU A 184 2.36 -2.49 5.90
N ARG A 185 2.52 -1.30 6.48
CA ARG A 185 2.23 -0.96 7.88
C ARG A 185 1.58 0.42 7.95
N ILE A 186 0.81 0.64 9.02
CA ILE A 186 0.24 1.94 9.38
C ILE A 186 0.89 2.37 10.69
N ILE A 187 1.45 3.58 10.74
CA ILE A 187 2.05 4.13 11.95
C ILE A 187 0.94 4.75 12.81
N SER A 188 0.88 4.40 14.10
CA SER A 188 -0.12 4.97 15.00
C SER A 188 0.26 6.38 15.44
N GLY A 189 -0.68 7.32 15.35
CA GLY A 189 -0.49 8.71 15.75
C GLY A 189 -1.66 9.24 16.57
N GLN A 190 -1.34 10.18 17.47
CA GLN A 190 -2.31 10.89 18.29
C GLN A 190 -1.79 12.31 18.52
N THR A 191 -2.70 13.29 18.39
CA THR A 191 -2.40 14.64 18.87
C THR A 191 -2.10 14.61 20.36
N THR A 192 -1.25 15.50 20.90
CA THR A 192 -0.80 15.37 22.29
C THR A 192 -1.94 15.44 23.32
N SER A 193 -3.01 16.17 22.98
CA SER A 193 -4.27 16.10 23.73
C SER A 193 -4.81 14.67 23.66
N TYR A 194 -5.16 14.07 24.81
CA TYR A 194 -5.63 12.67 24.91
C TYR A 194 -4.58 11.58 24.59
N PHE A 195 -3.31 11.93 24.36
CA PHE A 195 -2.24 10.94 24.10
C PHE A 195 -2.12 9.87 25.19
N THR A 196 -2.08 10.28 26.46
CA THR A 196 -2.03 9.36 27.60
C THR A 196 -3.29 8.51 27.70
N GLU A 197 -4.44 9.06 27.34
CA GLU A 197 -5.72 8.35 27.41
C GLU A 197 -5.81 7.26 26.36
N LEU A 198 -5.48 7.57 25.10
CA LEU A 198 -5.35 6.57 24.04
C LEU A 198 -4.34 5.49 24.43
N LYS A 199 -3.17 5.87 24.95
CA LYS A 199 -2.17 4.90 25.42
C LYS A 199 -2.75 3.93 26.45
N ASN A 200 -3.54 4.44 27.40
CA ASN A 200 -4.16 3.61 28.44
C ASN A 200 -5.26 2.71 27.88
N LEU A 201 -6.09 3.21 26.95
CA LEU A 201 -7.15 2.43 26.31
C LEU A 201 -6.61 1.32 25.41
N ALA A 202 -5.59 1.64 24.61
CA ALA A 202 -4.94 0.72 23.68
C ALA A 202 -3.98 -0.27 24.36
N GLY A 203 -3.47 0.06 25.55
CA GLY A 203 -2.41 -0.72 26.20
C GLY A 203 -1.05 -0.66 25.48
N LYS A 204 -0.91 0.22 24.49
CA LYS A 204 0.30 0.44 23.68
C LYS A 204 0.50 1.93 23.43
N THR A 205 1.74 2.37 23.22
CA THR A 205 2.07 3.79 23.05
C THR A 205 2.04 4.17 21.57
N PRO A 206 1.21 5.15 21.15
CA PRO A 206 1.24 5.65 19.77
C PRO A 206 2.66 6.08 19.36
N MET A 207 3.04 5.78 18.13
CA MET A 207 4.40 6.05 17.63
C MET A 207 4.61 7.52 17.28
N ILE A 208 3.58 8.22 16.81
CA ILE A 208 3.63 9.66 16.52
C ILE A 208 2.92 10.44 17.63
N ASN A 209 3.60 11.45 18.17
CA ASN A 209 3.03 12.45 19.06
C ASN A 209 3.03 13.81 18.36
N ASN A 210 1.84 14.29 18.01
CA ASN A 210 1.65 15.53 17.26
C ASN A 210 1.20 16.68 18.15
N GLU A 211 2.03 17.73 18.23
CA GLU A 211 1.72 18.96 18.97
C GLU A 211 1.26 20.09 18.01
N ASP A 212 0.82 21.20 18.59
CA ASP A 212 0.43 22.40 17.84
C ASP A 212 1.33 23.59 18.20
N LEU A 213 1.81 24.32 17.21
CA LEU A 213 2.64 25.51 17.41
C LEU A 213 1.85 26.80 17.73
N LYS A 214 0.52 26.74 17.77
CA LYS A 214 -0.39 27.90 17.92
C LYS A 214 -0.03 28.91 19.00
N SER A 215 0.48 28.49 20.16
CA SER A 215 0.79 29.45 21.23
C SER A 215 2.07 30.24 20.99
N TYR A 216 2.90 29.85 20.02
CA TYR A 216 4.18 30.53 19.75
C TYR A 216 4.06 31.63 18.70
N THR A 217 2.88 31.86 18.10
CA THR A 217 2.62 33.06 17.30
C THR A 217 2.33 34.25 18.22
N GLU A 218 2.83 35.42 17.86
CA GLU A 218 2.56 36.67 18.55
C GLU A 218 1.09 37.12 18.42
N GLY A 219 0.38 36.60 17.42
CA GLY A 219 -1.08 36.76 17.26
C GLY A 219 -1.91 35.89 18.20
N TYR A 220 -1.29 35.08 19.08
CA TYR A 220 -2.01 34.13 19.94
C TYR A 220 -2.95 34.84 20.94
N PRO A 221 -4.27 34.59 20.89
CA PRO A 221 -5.27 35.26 21.71
C PRO A 221 -5.59 34.44 22.97
N TYR A 222 -4.93 34.73 24.09
CA TYR A 222 -5.14 33.98 25.32
C TYR A 222 -6.09 34.66 26.31
N LYS A 223 -6.67 33.84 27.21
CA LYS A 223 -7.56 34.27 28.29
C LYS A 223 -6.86 34.08 29.64
N TRP A 224 -6.74 35.15 30.42
CA TRP A 224 -6.14 35.11 31.77
C TRP A 224 -7.04 35.76 32.81
N SER A 225 -7.35 35.04 33.90
CA SER A 225 -7.97 35.59 35.12
C SER A 225 -9.12 36.58 34.88
N GLY A 226 -10.00 36.30 33.92
CA GLY A 226 -11.16 37.13 33.58
C GLY A 226 -10.96 38.17 32.46
N GLY A 227 -9.80 38.22 31.79
CA GLY A 227 -9.52 39.11 30.65
C GLY A 227 -8.81 38.42 29.47
N HIS A 228 -8.62 39.14 28.37
CA HIS A 228 -8.06 38.66 27.10
C HIS A 228 -6.90 39.54 26.61
N VAL A 229 -5.84 38.95 26.07
CA VAL A 229 -4.65 39.64 25.52
C VAL A 229 -4.01 38.81 24.40
N PHE A 230 -3.33 39.48 23.47
CA PHE A 230 -2.54 38.85 22.41
C PHE A 230 -1.08 38.70 22.84
N GLY A 231 -0.41 37.66 22.36
CA GLY A 231 1.04 37.49 22.49
C GLY A 231 1.46 36.02 22.56
N ALA A 232 2.68 35.75 22.10
CA ALA A 232 3.25 34.41 22.16
C ALA A 232 3.42 33.94 23.62
N VAL A 233 3.13 32.67 23.85
CA VAL A 233 3.27 31.98 25.13
C VAL A 233 4.06 30.69 24.92
N ASP A 234 5.25 30.63 25.53
CA ASP A 234 5.98 29.37 25.68
C ASP A 234 5.37 28.58 26.84
N ASP A 235 4.54 27.60 26.50
CA ASP A 235 3.90 26.70 27.47
C ASP A 235 4.77 25.46 27.78
N GLY A 236 6.00 25.42 27.28
CA GLY A 236 6.96 24.33 27.46
C GLY A 236 6.70 23.07 26.63
N ARG A 237 5.73 23.06 25.70
CA ARG A 237 5.40 21.85 24.92
C ARG A 237 6.56 21.36 24.07
N VAL A 238 7.36 22.28 23.51
CA VAL A 238 8.56 21.93 22.73
C VAL A 238 9.54 21.11 23.57
N ASN A 239 9.86 21.58 24.78
CA ASN A 239 10.79 20.87 25.67
C ASN A 239 10.21 19.52 26.12
N ARG A 240 8.91 19.45 26.44
CA ARG A 240 8.24 18.18 26.80
C ARG A 240 8.29 17.16 25.66
N LEU A 241 8.17 17.61 24.41
CA LEU A 241 8.19 16.72 23.26
C LEU A 241 9.62 16.21 22.95
N ILE A 242 10.65 17.05 23.16
CA ILE A 242 12.06 16.62 23.15
C ILE A 242 12.32 15.57 24.24
N GLU A 243 11.84 15.82 25.47
CA GLU A 243 11.95 14.86 26.58
C GLU A 243 11.23 13.54 26.28
N TRP A 244 10.03 13.62 25.71
CA TRP A 244 9.26 12.44 25.28
C TRP A 244 10.01 11.64 24.22
N TYR A 245 10.51 12.28 23.16
CA TYR A 245 11.31 11.63 22.12
C TYR A 245 12.49 10.86 22.73
N ASN A 246 13.27 11.51 23.61
CA ASN A 246 14.39 10.89 24.30
C ASN A 246 13.95 9.72 25.19
N SER A 247 12.80 9.82 25.88
CA SER A 247 12.26 8.75 26.72
C SER A 247 11.89 7.47 25.94
N THR A 248 11.67 7.60 24.62
CA THR A 248 11.39 6.46 23.73
C THR A 248 12.66 5.85 23.11
N ASN A 249 13.85 6.31 23.52
CA ASN A 249 15.13 5.99 22.89
C ASN A 249 15.13 6.29 21.38
N GLY A 250 14.52 7.41 20.98
CA GLY A 250 14.45 7.87 19.59
C GLY A 250 13.51 7.08 18.67
N LYS A 251 12.66 6.20 19.22
CA LYS A 251 11.63 5.48 18.45
C LYS A 251 10.38 6.32 18.15
N GLY A 252 10.08 7.28 19.02
CA GLY A 252 8.95 8.18 18.86
C GLY A 252 9.18 9.14 17.69
N ILE A 253 8.09 9.46 17.00
CA ILE A 253 8.09 10.40 15.89
C ILE A 253 7.44 11.70 16.36
N VAL A 254 8.17 12.80 16.18
CA VAL A 254 7.73 14.14 16.54
C VAL A 254 7.03 14.77 15.35
N ALA A 255 5.83 15.28 15.55
CA ALA A 255 5.08 16.00 14.54
C ALA A 255 4.51 17.33 15.08
N PHE A 256 4.37 18.31 14.20
CA PHE A 256 3.67 19.55 14.49
C PHE A 256 2.74 19.94 13.36
N GLN A 257 1.54 20.37 13.75
CA GLN A 257 0.74 21.31 12.98
C GLN A 257 0.86 22.72 13.56
N TRP A 258 0.26 23.69 12.87
CA TRP A 258 0.26 25.06 13.34
C TRP A 258 -1.08 25.74 13.07
N HIS A 259 -1.93 25.82 14.10
CA HIS A 259 -3.07 26.73 14.08
C HIS A 259 -2.57 28.17 14.23
N TRP A 260 -2.23 28.77 13.10
CA TRP A 260 -1.67 30.11 13.06
C TRP A 260 -2.75 31.16 13.33
N HIS A 261 -2.84 31.62 14.58
CA HIS A 261 -3.68 32.78 14.90
C HIS A 261 -3.21 34.02 14.11
N SER A 262 -4.14 34.74 13.49
CA SER A 262 -3.77 35.83 12.59
C SER A 262 -2.84 36.86 13.28
N PRO A 263 -1.75 37.30 12.62
CA PRO A 263 -0.77 38.19 13.24
C PRO A 263 -1.33 39.53 13.76
N THR A 264 -2.39 39.99 13.10
CA THR A 264 -3.28 41.11 13.46
C THR A 264 -4.70 40.77 12.99
N GLY A 265 -5.65 41.66 13.26
CA GLY A 265 -7.06 41.42 12.94
C GLY A 265 -7.72 40.43 13.92
N GLY A 266 -8.99 40.67 14.24
CA GLY A 266 -9.74 39.85 15.20
C GLY A 266 -9.72 40.33 16.65
N GLU A 267 -10.33 39.53 17.52
CA GLU A 267 -10.55 39.87 18.93
C GLU A 267 -9.83 38.89 19.88
N ALA A 268 -9.15 39.43 20.88
CA ALA A 268 -8.50 38.59 21.89
C ALA A 268 -9.53 37.70 22.60
N GLY A 269 -9.19 36.44 22.82
CA GLY A 269 -10.11 35.41 23.32
C GLY A 269 -10.89 34.63 22.29
N THR A 270 -10.79 34.99 21.01
CA THR A 270 -11.41 34.24 19.90
C THR A 270 -10.37 33.42 19.16
N ASN A 271 -10.81 32.38 18.43
CA ASN A 271 -9.90 31.56 17.63
C ASN A 271 -9.58 32.23 16.30
N THR A 272 -8.78 33.30 16.33
CA THR A 272 -8.43 34.14 15.16
C THR A 272 -7.68 33.42 14.02
N PHE A 273 -7.35 32.14 14.16
CA PHE A 273 -6.96 31.32 13.01
C PHE A 273 -8.14 31.09 12.05
N TYR A 274 -9.39 31.10 12.56
CA TYR A 274 -10.59 31.03 11.71
C TYR A 274 -10.88 32.35 11.01
N THR A 275 -11.22 32.26 9.73
CA THR A 275 -11.63 33.37 8.86
C THR A 275 -12.78 34.20 9.44
N GLU A 276 -13.69 33.59 10.20
CA GLU A 276 -14.83 34.31 10.80
C GLU A 276 -14.42 35.25 11.95
N TYR A 277 -13.25 35.03 12.57
CA TYR A 277 -12.78 35.77 13.75
C TYR A 277 -11.63 36.73 13.44
N THR A 278 -11.30 36.95 12.18
CA THR A 278 -10.24 37.89 11.77
C THR A 278 -10.55 38.54 10.42
N ASP A 279 -10.13 39.79 10.25
CA ASP A 279 -10.15 40.50 8.98
C ASP A 279 -8.78 40.52 8.28
N PHE A 280 -7.79 39.78 8.81
CA PHE A 280 -6.44 39.68 8.26
C PHE A 280 -6.45 39.23 6.79
N ASP A 281 -5.84 40.03 5.91
CA ASP A 281 -5.87 39.80 4.47
C ASP A 281 -4.55 39.18 3.97
N ILE A 282 -4.58 37.86 3.76
CA ILE A 282 -3.44 37.11 3.19
C ILE A 282 -2.93 37.70 1.87
N ARG A 283 -3.76 38.39 1.07
CA ARG A 283 -3.32 38.99 -0.19
C ARG A 283 -2.28 40.08 0.02
N LEU A 284 -2.35 40.79 1.15
CA LEU A 284 -1.34 41.77 1.56
C LEU A 284 -0.16 41.06 2.23
N ALA A 285 -0.42 40.02 3.01
CA ALA A 285 0.60 39.26 3.73
C ALA A 285 1.65 38.61 2.81
N VAL A 286 1.33 38.34 1.53
CA VAL A 286 2.26 37.74 0.56
C VAL A 286 2.96 38.75 -0.34
N ILE A 287 2.91 40.05 -0.01
CA ILE A 287 3.56 41.12 -0.77
C ILE A 287 4.65 41.76 0.09
N PRO A 288 5.94 41.54 -0.22
CA PRO A 288 7.03 42.17 0.53
C PRO A 288 6.89 43.69 0.67
N GLY A 289 7.05 44.21 1.89
CA GLY A 289 6.96 45.62 2.22
C GLY A 289 5.58 46.12 2.68
N THR A 290 4.58 45.24 2.76
CA THR A 290 3.33 45.51 3.49
C THR A 290 3.51 45.25 4.98
N GLU A 291 2.66 45.85 5.80
CA GLU A 291 2.65 45.59 7.25
C GLU A 291 2.30 44.12 7.54
N GLU A 292 1.33 43.56 6.81
CA GLU A 292 0.93 42.16 6.94
C GLU A 292 2.06 41.20 6.61
N TYR A 293 2.90 41.53 5.62
CA TYR A 293 4.08 40.73 5.28
C TYR A 293 5.09 40.73 6.43
N ASP A 294 5.41 41.90 6.97
CA ASP A 294 6.36 42.01 8.09
C ASP A 294 5.85 41.25 9.33
N LEU A 295 4.54 41.27 9.57
CA LEU A 295 3.88 40.55 10.65
C LEU A 295 3.90 39.03 10.47
N ILE A 296 3.66 38.51 9.26
CA ILE A 296 3.80 37.07 9.04
C ILE A 296 5.26 36.61 9.17
N ILE A 297 6.22 37.42 8.75
CA ILE A 297 7.65 37.10 8.89
C ILE A 297 8.04 37.02 10.36
N ARG A 298 7.58 37.96 11.19
CA ARG A 298 7.76 37.91 12.66
C ARG A 298 7.27 36.59 13.24
N ASP A 299 6.07 36.17 12.88
CA ASP A 299 5.47 34.94 13.39
C ASP A 299 6.21 33.69 12.89
N ILE A 300 6.58 33.65 11.60
CA ILE A 300 7.39 32.56 11.03
C ILE A 300 8.74 32.47 11.75
N ASP A 301 9.39 33.60 12.02
CA ASP A 301 10.66 33.66 12.74
C ASP A 301 10.50 33.12 14.18
N ALA A 302 9.39 33.42 14.86
CA ALA A 302 9.10 32.88 16.19
C ALA A 302 8.89 31.34 16.18
N ILE A 303 8.23 30.82 15.14
CA ILE A 303 8.08 29.37 14.93
C ILE A 303 9.40 28.71 14.59
N ALA A 304 10.22 29.33 13.72
CA ALA A 304 11.53 28.82 13.35
C ALA A 304 12.43 28.62 14.59
N LEU A 305 12.37 29.53 15.57
CA LEU A 305 13.09 29.37 16.84
C LEU A 305 12.67 28.10 17.60
N GLN A 306 11.40 27.68 17.52
CA GLN A 306 10.94 26.45 18.17
C GLN A 306 11.40 25.21 17.41
N LEU A 307 11.28 25.21 16.08
CA LEU A 307 11.72 24.12 15.22
C LEU A 307 13.25 23.92 15.32
N LYS A 308 14.02 25.01 15.43
CA LYS A 308 15.48 24.97 15.61
C LYS A 308 15.91 24.21 16.85
N LYS A 309 15.15 24.27 17.95
CA LYS A 309 15.45 23.52 19.18
C LYS A 309 15.48 22.00 18.92
N PHE A 310 14.64 21.49 18.02
CA PHE A 310 14.67 20.08 17.62
C PHE A 310 15.90 19.76 16.76
N GLN A 311 16.27 20.65 15.83
CA GLN A 311 17.49 20.47 15.04
C GLN A 311 18.74 20.45 15.92
N ASP A 312 18.84 21.38 16.86
CA ASP A 312 19.96 21.45 17.80
C ASP A 312 20.04 20.21 18.72
N ALA A 313 18.91 19.51 18.89
CA ALA A 313 18.80 18.24 19.60
C ALA A 313 18.95 17.00 18.68
N ASN A 314 19.21 17.18 17.37
CA ASN A 314 19.24 16.13 16.34
C ASN A 314 17.92 15.32 16.26
N ILE A 315 16.78 16.00 16.37
CA ILE A 315 15.46 15.39 16.31
C ILE A 315 14.76 15.80 15.00
N PRO A 316 14.39 14.85 14.14
CA PRO A 316 13.60 15.14 12.95
C PRO A 316 12.14 15.43 13.30
N VAL A 317 11.51 16.32 12.54
CA VAL A 317 10.13 16.78 12.78
C VAL A 317 9.29 16.65 11.51
N ILE A 318 8.13 16.01 11.63
CA ILE A 318 7.08 16.10 10.61
C ILE A 318 6.39 17.45 10.79
N PHE A 319 6.50 18.35 9.80
CA PHE A 319 5.95 19.70 9.89
C PHE A 319 4.84 19.91 8.86
N ARG A 320 3.63 20.22 9.36
CA ARG A 320 2.41 20.38 8.56
C ARG A 320 1.82 21.79 8.72
N PRO A 321 2.41 22.81 8.09
CA PRO A 321 1.88 24.17 8.12
C PRO A 321 0.70 24.35 7.15
N LEU A 322 -0.12 25.39 7.37
CA LEU A 322 -1.22 25.79 6.48
C LEU A 322 -2.20 24.65 6.16
N HIS A 323 -2.49 23.78 7.13
CA HIS A 323 -3.38 22.65 6.95
C HIS A 323 -4.81 23.08 6.57
N GLU A 324 -5.52 22.19 5.87
CA GLU A 324 -6.93 22.37 5.45
C GLU A 324 -7.22 23.67 4.67
N ALA A 325 -6.23 24.21 3.96
CA ALA A 325 -6.35 25.49 3.26
C ALA A 325 -7.54 25.54 2.28
N GLY A 326 -7.81 24.43 1.58
CA GLY A 326 -8.89 24.31 0.61
C GLY A 326 -10.29 24.53 1.18
N GLY A 327 -10.47 24.32 2.50
CA GLY A 327 -11.74 24.58 3.18
C GLY A 327 -12.08 26.06 3.35
N GLY A 328 -11.08 26.94 3.31
CA GLY A 328 -11.25 28.40 3.42
C GLY A 328 -11.68 28.91 4.80
N TRP A 329 -11.93 28.03 5.77
CA TRP A 329 -12.31 28.40 7.13
C TRP A 329 -11.14 28.92 7.95
N PHE A 330 -9.89 28.68 7.56
CA PHE A 330 -8.72 29.33 8.13
C PHE A 330 -8.28 30.52 7.28
N TRP A 331 -7.73 31.57 7.92
CA TRP A 331 -7.40 32.82 7.22
C TRP A 331 -6.42 32.62 6.05
N TRP A 332 -5.54 31.62 6.12
CA TRP A 332 -4.61 31.29 5.04
C TRP A 332 -5.27 30.69 3.80
N GLY A 333 -6.50 30.18 3.93
CA GLY A 333 -7.35 29.73 2.82
C GLY A 333 -8.41 30.74 2.37
N ALA A 334 -8.60 31.84 3.12
CA ALA A 334 -9.76 32.71 2.96
C ALA A 334 -9.86 33.44 1.60
N LYS A 335 -8.75 33.58 0.87
CA LYS A 335 -8.66 34.35 -0.39
C LYS A 335 -8.21 33.51 -1.59
N GLY A 336 -8.47 32.20 -1.53
CA GLY A 336 -8.20 31.25 -2.61
C GLY A 336 -6.77 30.69 -2.60
N SER A 337 -6.50 29.78 -3.53
CA SER A 337 -5.26 28.99 -3.56
C SER A 337 -4.00 29.79 -3.86
N GLU A 338 -4.08 30.82 -4.72
CA GLU A 338 -2.91 31.58 -5.17
C GLU A 338 -2.16 32.30 -4.03
N PRO A 339 -2.81 33.11 -3.15
CA PRO A 339 -2.14 33.65 -1.97
C PRO A 339 -1.65 32.56 -1.00
N CYS A 340 -2.39 31.46 -0.84
CA CYS A 340 -2.00 30.37 0.06
C CYS A 340 -0.68 29.71 -0.39
N LYS A 341 -0.55 29.37 -1.69
CA LYS A 341 0.69 28.80 -2.25
C LYS A 341 1.87 29.77 -2.13
N LYS A 342 1.65 31.08 -2.31
CA LYS A 342 2.69 32.09 -2.07
C LYS A 342 3.12 32.15 -0.61
N LEU A 343 2.17 32.03 0.33
CA LEU A 343 2.48 31.98 1.76
C LEU A 343 3.27 30.71 2.10
N TYR A 344 2.92 29.56 1.51
CA TYR A 344 3.68 28.32 1.65
C TYR A 344 5.13 28.50 1.19
N ASP A 345 5.36 29.13 0.04
CA ASP A 345 6.69 29.44 -0.47
C ASP A 345 7.48 30.36 0.47
N ILE A 346 6.82 31.36 1.08
CA ILE A 346 7.45 32.24 2.08
C ILE A 346 7.86 31.45 3.32
N ILE A 347 7.00 30.58 3.86
CA ILE A 347 7.33 29.72 5.00
C ILE A 347 8.50 28.80 4.67
N PHE A 348 8.44 28.13 3.52
CA PHE A 348 9.47 27.21 3.06
C PHE A 348 10.82 27.91 2.94
N GLU A 349 10.90 29.02 2.19
CA GLU A 349 12.12 29.81 2.02
C GLU A 349 12.64 30.38 3.34
N ARG A 350 11.76 30.90 4.19
CA ARG A 350 12.18 31.53 5.45
C ARG A 350 12.70 30.50 6.44
N ILE A 351 12.03 29.36 6.61
CA ILE A 351 12.47 28.32 7.55
C ILE A 351 13.72 27.59 7.02
N LYS A 352 13.68 27.11 5.78
CA LYS A 352 14.78 26.33 5.20
C LYS A 352 16.00 27.20 4.92
N ASN A 353 15.85 28.24 4.09
CA ASN A 353 16.99 28.97 3.56
C ASN A 353 17.44 30.12 4.47
N HIS A 354 16.52 30.85 5.10
CA HIS A 354 16.91 31.95 5.99
C HIS A 354 17.36 31.46 7.38
N HIS A 355 16.58 30.56 8.02
CA HIS A 355 16.90 30.03 9.35
C HIS A 355 17.81 28.80 9.35
N GLN A 356 18.12 28.23 8.17
CA GLN A 356 18.99 27.05 8.01
C GLN A 356 18.48 25.87 8.88
N ILE A 357 17.17 25.61 8.75
CA ILE A 357 16.46 24.53 9.43
C ILE A 357 16.17 23.44 8.40
N HIS A 358 16.82 22.30 8.58
CA HIS A 358 16.89 21.16 7.67
C HIS A 358 16.44 19.85 8.34
N ASN A 359 15.87 19.93 9.55
CA ASN A 359 15.38 18.77 10.28
C ASN A 359 13.89 18.47 10.04
N LEU A 360 13.31 18.96 8.93
CA LEU A 360 11.87 18.93 8.68
C LEU A 360 11.51 17.99 7.52
N ILE A 361 10.41 17.26 7.70
CA ILE A 361 9.67 16.58 6.62
C ILE A 361 8.40 17.38 6.36
N TRP A 362 8.25 17.93 5.16
CA TRP A 362 7.18 18.86 4.79
C TRP A 362 5.90 18.13 4.38
N VAL A 363 4.80 18.41 5.10
CA VAL A 363 3.50 17.78 4.87
C VAL A 363 2.47 18.79 4.37
N TRP A 364 1.75 18.43 3.31
CA TRP A 364 0.62 19.20 2.78
C TRP A 364 -0.68 18.40 2.88
N SER A 365 -1.72 18.91 3.56
CA SER A 365 -2.96 18.17 3.82
C SER A 365 -4.23 18.73 3.14
N THR A 366 -4.06 19.43 2.01
CA THR A 366 -5.20 19.94 1.21
C THR A 366 -5.33 19.12 -0.08
N PRO A 367 -6.40 18.31 -0.25
CA PRO A 367 -6.53 17.36 -1.35
C PRO A 367 -6.98 17.97 -2.69
N GLU A 368 -7.39 19.24 -2.72
CA GLU A 368 -7.80 19.94 -3.93
C GLU A 368 -6.62 20.26 -4.86
N THR A 369 -6.75 19.89 -6.14
CA THR A 369 -5.66 20.01 -7.13
C THR A 369 -5.12 21.43 -7.27
N ASP A 370 -5.98 22.45 -7.34
CA ASP A 370 -5.56 23.85 -7.57
C ASP A 370 -4.79 24.47 -6.38
N TRP A 371 -4.80 23.79 -5.24
CA TRP A 371 -4.15 24.21 -4.00
C TRP A 371 -2.77 23.57 -3.80
N TYR A 372 -2.44 22.53 -4.56
CA TYR A 372 -1.22 21.76 -4.34
C TYR A 372 0.04 22.58 -4.70
N PRO A 373 1.01 22.75 -3.76
CA PRO A 373 2.24 23.51 -4.03
C PRO A 373 3.18 22.86 -5.06
N GLY A 374 3.11 21.53 -5.22
CA GLY A 374 3.93 20.75 -6.16
C GLY A 374 4.78 19.67 -5.48
N ASN A 375 5.13 18.63 -6.25
CA ASN A 375 5.98 17.51 -5.79
C ASN A 375 7.40 17.96 -5.40
N ASP A 376 7.86 19.12 -5.85
CA ASP A 376 9.19 19.68 -5.56
C ASP A 376 9.28 20.40 -4.20
N LYS A 377 8.15 20.58 -3.50
CA LYS A 377 8.09 21.31 -2.21
C LYS A 377 7.45 20.51 -1.07
N VAL A 378 6.82 19.38 -1.38
CA VAL A 378 6.11 18.53 -0.42
C VAL A 378 6.76 17.15 -0.34
N ASP A 379 7.04 16.66 0.87
CA ASP A 379 7.57 15.31 1.09
C ASP A 379 6.46 14.26 1.24
N ILE A 380 5.37 14.63 1.93
CA ILE A 380 4.23 13.76 2.24
C ILE A 380 2.93 14.52 1.99
N ILE A 381 1.97 13.86 1.34
CA ILE A 381 0.62 14.41 1.15
C ILE A 381 -0.37 13.79 2.14
N GLY A 382 -1.30 14.61 2.63
CA GLY A 382 -2.19 14.27 3.72
C GLY A 382 -3.67 14.50 3.43
N HIS A 383 -4.53 13.83 4.19
CA HIS A 383 -5.96 14.12 4.28
C HIS A 383 -6.41 14.14 5.74
N ASP A 384 -7.17 15.18 6.10
CA ASP A 384 -7.81 15.32 7.41
C ASP A 384 -9.24 14.74 7.31
N SER A 385 -9.50 13.63 8.01
CA SER A 385 -10.62 12.71 7.76
C SER A 385 -11.66 12.70 8.88
N TYR A 386 -12.85 13.23 8.60
CA TYR A 386 -13.97 13.30 9.57
C TYR A 386 -15.29 12.75 9.00
N PRO A 387 -15.37 11.44 8.69
CA PRO A 387 -16.50 10.82 7.98
C PRO A 387 -17.76 10.58 8.85
N GLY A 388 -17.80 11.12 10.07
CA GLY A 388 -18.83 10.87 11.08
C GLY A 388 -18.44 9.78 12.08
N ALA A 389 -19.01 9.85 13.29
CA ALA A 389 -18.63 8.97 14.39
C ALA A 389 -18.81 7.48 14.05
N PHE A 390 -17.86 6.64 14.47
CA PHE A 390 -17.84 5.18 14.27
C PHE A 390 -17.81 4.72 12.79
N ASN A 391 -17.48 5.62 11.86
CA ASN A 391 -17.25 5.27 10.46
C ASN A 391 -15.76 4.95 10.24
N TYR A 392 -15.40 3.67 10.39
CA TYR A 392 -14.02 3.18 10.30
C TYR A 392 -13.55 2.87 8.87
N GLY A 393 -14.31 3.27 7.84
CA GLY A 393 -13.93 3.02 6.45
C GLY A 393 -12.59 3.69 6.09
N PRO A 394 -11.84 3.14 5.12
CA PRO A 394 -10.49 3.60 4.82
C PRO A 394 -10.43 4.91 4.01
N GLN A 395 -11.57 5.55 3.73
CA GLN A 395 -11.64 6.77 2.91
C GLN A 395 -10.90 6.65 1.58
N LYS A 396 -11.12 5.53 0.88
CA LYS A 396 -10.41 5.16 -0.35
C LYS A 396 -10.45 6.25 -1.42
N ALA A 397 -11.60 6.91 -1.62
CA ALA A 397 -11.73 7.97 -2.61
C ALA A 397 -10.77 9.15 -2.35
N SER A 398 -10.60 9.54 -1.08
CA SER A 398 -9.62 10.55 -0.70
C SER A 398 -8.19 10.06 -0.94
N PHE A 399 -7.89 8.81 -0.59
CA PHE A 399 -6.57 8.21 -0.84
C PHE A 399 -6.21 8.20 -2.34
N ASP A 400 -7.12 7.72 -3.20
CA ASP A 400 -6.91 7.69 -4.65
C ASP A 400 -6.77 9.09 -5.25
N LYS A 401 -7.51 10.08 -4.72
CA LYS A 401 -7.37 11.49 -5.13
C LYS A 401 -5.95 12.00 -4.85
N LEU A 402 -5.39 11.68 -3.68
CA LEU A 402 -4.01 12.06 -3.33
C LEU A 402 -2.96 11.30 -4.14
N PHE A 403 -3.21 10.02 -4.43
CA PHE A 403 -2.37 9.22 -5.33
C PHE A 403 -2.30 9.85 -6.71
N ASN A 404 -3.45 10.18 -7.30
CA ASN A 404 -3.54 10.82 -8.62
C ASN A 404 -2.91 12.22 -8.61
N LEU A 405 -3.15 13.02 -7.56
CA LEU A 405 -2.60 14.37 -7.42
C LEU A 405 -1.06 14.39 -7.43
N THR A 406 -0.44 13.37 -6.84
CA THR A 406 1.01 13.26 -6.73
C THR A 406 1.64 12.34 -7.77
N ASN A 407 0.83 11.75 -8.66
CA ASN A 407 1.24 10.72 -9.61
C ASN A 407 1.93 9.51 -8.92
N GLY A 408 1.52 9.18 -7.70
CA GLY A 408 2.10 8.09 -6.92
C GLY A 408 3.55 8.32 -6.45
N GLU A 409 4.06 9.55 -6.52
CA GLU A 409 5.46 9.89 -6.18
C GLU A 409 5.65 10.23 -4.70
N LYS A 410 4.57 10.39 -3.94
CA LYS A 410 4.59 10.82 -2.55
C LYS A 410 3.93 9.83 -1.62
N LEU A 411 4.44 9.79 -0.39
CA LEU A 411 3.79 9.07 0.70
C LEU A 411 2.45 9.74 1.02
N ILE A 412 1.43 8.93 1.34
CA ILE A 412 0.07 9.40 1.59
C ILE A 412 -0.33 9.08 3.03
N ALA A 413 -0.75 10.07 3.80
CA ALA A 413 -1.08 9.92 5.22
C ALA A 413 -2.47 10.46 5.58
N MET A 414 -3.09 9.86 6.60
CA MET A 414 -4.29 10.41 7.23
C MET A 414 -3.83 11.36 8.34
N THR A 415 -3.67 12.63 7.98
CA THR A 415 -2.95 13.64 8.78
C THR A 415 -3.73 14.13 9.99
N GLU A 416 -5.05 13.97 9.96
CA GLU A 416 -5.93 14.00 11.13
C GLU A 416 -7.08 13.00 10.90
N ASN A 417 -7.65 12.48 11.99
CA ASN A 417 -8.90 11.73 11.91
C ASN A 417 -9.76 11.85 13.17
N GLY A 418 -11.07 11.70 12.98
CA GLY A 418 -12.01 11.40 14.06
C GLY A 418 -12.00 9.90 14.38
N PRO A 419 -12.77 9.06 13.67
CA PRO A 419 -12.66 7.60 13.76
C PRO A 419 -11.34 7.12 13.15
N ILE A 420 -10.69 6.17 13.80
CA ILE A 420 -9.47 5.51 13.31
C ILE A 420 -9.91 4.53 12.20
N PRO A 421 -9.31 4.57 11.00
CA PRO A 421 -9.69 3.65 9.94
C PRO A 421 -9.32 2.22 10.31
N ASP A 422 -10.14 1.25 9.89
CA ASP A 422 -9.84 -0.17 10.05
C ASP A 422 -8.58 -0.52 9.22
N PRO A 423 -7.48 -0.99 9.86
CA PRO A 423 -6.25 -1.29 9.15
C PRO A 423 -6.40 -2.40 8.13
N GLY A 424 -7.23 -3.40 8.41
CA GLY A 424 -7.51 -4.51 7.48
C GLY A 424 -8.16 -4.00 6.20
N GLU A 425 -9.22 -3.19 6.32
CA GLU A 425 -9.89 -2.56 5.19
C GLU A 425 -8.94 -1.63 4.40
N CYS A 426 -8.05 -0.89 5.08
CA CYS A 426 -7.06 -0.04 4.41
C CYS A 426 -6.19 -0.84 3.41
N PHE A 427 -5.68 -2.01 3.81
CA PHE A 427 -4.85 -2.82 2.93
C PHE A 427 -5.67 -3.63 1.93
N GLU A 428 -6.83 -4.14 2.33
CA GLU A 428 -7.71 -4.91 1.46
C GLU A 428 -8.24 -4.06 0.31
N LEU A 429 -8.59 -2.80 0.59
CA LEU A 429 -9.19 -1.87 -0.37
C LEU A 429 -8.17 -0.91 -1.00
N ASP A 430 -6.88 -1.24 -0.96
CA ASP A 430 -5.81 -0.49 -1.66
C ASP A 430 -5.76 1.01 -1.28
N ALA A 431 -5.95 1.29 0.01
CA ALA A 431 -5.76 2.59 0.64
C ALA A 431 -4.80 2.49 1.86
N PRO A 432 -3.55 2.04 1.67
CA PRO A 432 -2.59 1.84 2.76
C PRO A 432 -2.03 3.17 3.27
N TRP A 433 -2.79 3.88 4.11
CA TRP A 433 -2.34 5.11 4.76
C TRP A 433 -1.02 4.90 5.52
N LEU A 434 -0.07 5.82 5.35
CA LEU A 434 1.22 5.79 6.05
C LEU A 434 1.04 5.83 7.58
N TRP A 435 0.14 6.69 8.04
CA TRP A 435 -0.26 6.80 9.44
C TRP A 435 -1.73 7.23 9.54
N PHE A 436 -2.29 7.05 10.73
CA PHE A 436 -3.46 7.79 11.21
C PHE A 436 -3.03 8.74 12.34
N MET A 437 -3.79 9.80 12.58
CA MET A 437 -3.50 10.82 13.58
C MET A 437 -4.79 11.28 14.27
N SER A 438 -5.17 10.62 15.36
CA SER A 438 -6.44 10.91 16.02
C SER A 438 -6.47 12.29 16.68
N TRP A 439 -7.55 13.03 16.43
CA TRP A 439 -7.75 14.39 16.92
C TRP A 439 -8.32 14.41 18.34
N SER A 440 -7.52 14.91 19.29
CA SER A 440 -7.91 15.24 20.67
C SER A 440 -8.90 14.21 21.27
N ASN A 441 -10.04 14.68 21.76
CA ASN A 441 -11.14 13.93 22.37
C ASN A 441 -11.88 13.00 21.40
N LEU A 442 -11.76 13.19 20.08
CA LEU A 442 -12.50 12.37 19.11
C LEU A 442 -12.04 10.91 19.11
N VAL A 443 -10.83 10.65 19.60
CA VAL A 443 -10.39 9.29 19.89
C VAL A 443 -11.38 8.56 20.83
N ASN A 444 -11.99 9.27 21.79
CA ASN A 444 -12.98 8.69 22.69
C ASN A 444 -14.42 8.84 22.19
N GLU A 445 -14.74 9.97 21.55
CA GLU A 445 -16.12 10.28 21.16
C GLU A 445 -16.58 9.56 19.90
N GLN A 446 -15.64 9.15 19.05
CA GLN A 446 -15.93 8.61 17.72
C GLN A 446 -15.39 7.20 17.48
N ASN A 447 -14.75 6.59 18.49
CA ASN A 447 -14.24 5.22 18.42
C ASN A 447 -14.71 4.43 19.63
N SER A 448 -15.14 3.18 19.42
CA SER A 448 -15.37 2.26 20.52
C SER A 448 -14.05 1.81 21.12
N VAL A 449 -14.06 1.45 22.41
CA VAL A 449 -12.87 0.92 23.09
C VAL A 449 -12.40 -0.37 22.42
N GLU A 450 -13.34 -1.21 22.00
CA GLU A 450 -13.07 -2.46 21.28
C GLU A 450 -12.33 -2.18 19.98
N HIS A 451 -12.78 -1.20 19.19
CA HIS A 451 -12.12 -0.82 17.92
C HIS A 451 -10.70 -0.33 18.16
N ILE A 452 -10.48 0.54 19.15
CA ILE A 452 -9.14 1.02 19.51
C ILE A 452 -8.22 -0.16 19.85
N GLN A 453 -8.71 -1.11 20.66
CA GLN A 453 -7.92 -2.27 21.07
C GLN A 453 -7.61 -3.19 19.87
N GLU A 454 -8.57 -3.40 18.97
CA GLU A 454 -8.37 -4.19 17.75
C GLU A 454 -7.36 -3.55 16.80
N VAL A 455 -7.46 -2.24 16.55
CA VAL A 455 -6.49 -1.48 15.75
C VAL A 455 -5.09 -1.62 16.32
N PHE A 456 -4.91 -1.37 17.62
CA PHE A 456 -3.60 -1.42 18.25
C PHE A 456 -3.08 -2.85 18.46
N ALA A 457 -3.94 -3.86 18.46
CA ALA A 457 -3.54 -5.27 18.46
C ALA A 457 -3.08 -5.75 17.06
N ASN A 458 -3.52 -5.08 15.99
CA ASN A 458 -3.18 -5.45 14.62
C ASN A 458 -1.66 -5.40 14.37
N SER A 459 -1.10 -6.49 13.84
CA SER A 459 0.35 -6.61 13.58
C SER A 459 0.88 -5.64 12.52
N ARG A 460 -0.02 -5.07 11.70
CA ARG A 460 0.31 -4.04 10.71
C ARG A 460 0.29 -2.62 11.28
N VAL A 461 -0.18 -2.40 12.50
CA VAL A 461 -0.15 -1.09 13.16
C VAL A 461 1.11 -0.97 14.02
N LEU A 462 1.93 0.04 13.76
CA LEU A 462 3.17 0.28 14.50
C LEU A 462 2.95 1.19 15.70
N THR A 463 3.45 0.74 16.85
CA THR A 463 3.48 1.45 18.13
C THR A 463 4.93 1.49 18.63
N ILE A 464 5.26 2.27 19.67
CA ILE A 464 6.64 2.34 20.20
C ILE A 464 7.20 0.96 20.59
N GLU A 465 6.31 0.07 21.03
CA GLU A 465 6.62 -1.30 21.46
C GLU A 465 6.83 -2.28 20.29
N SER A 466 6.50 -1.91 19.05
CA SER A 466 6.63 -2.78 17.89
C SER A 466 8.09 -3.20 17.65
N THR A 467 8.29 -4.49 17.42
CA THR A 467 9.59 -5.11 17.09
C THR A 467 9.67 -5.57 15.63
N ASN A 468 8.56 -5.46 14.90
CA ASN A 468 8.37 -5.96 13.54
C ASN A 468 8.36 -4.85 12.48
N ALA A 469 8.82 -3.64 12.83
CA ALA A 469 9.00 -2.57 11.86
C ALA A 469 10.07 -2.98 10.84
N LYS A 470 9.85 -2.69 9.56
CA LYS A 470 10.86 -2.98 8.54
C LYS A 470 12.08 -2.10 8.80
N THR A 471 13.25 -2.71 8.82
CA THR A 471 14.52 -2.00 8.91
C THR A 471 15.25 -2.10 7.59
N ASP A 472 16.12 -1.12 7.32
CA ASP A 472 16.98 -1.07 6.13
C ASP A 472 17.98 -2.25 6.07
N ASN A 473 18.01 -3.12 7.09
CA ASN A 473 18.84 -4.32 7.16
C ASN A 473 18.34 -5.47 6.24
N SER A 474 17.55 -5.17 5.21
CA SER A 474 17.30 -6.17 4.18
C SER A 474 18.63 -6.48 3.50
N TRP A 475 19.11 -7.71 3.67
CA TRP A 475 20.25 -8.22 2.91
C TRP A 475 19.86 -8.23 1.43
N ARG A 476 20.12 -7.12 0.75
CA ARG A 476 19.91 -6.98 -0.68
C ARG A 476 21.12 -7.56 -1.37
N SER A 477 20.92 -8.66 -2.09
CA SER A 477 22.00 -9.23 -2.90
C SER A 477 22.44 -8.20 -3.94
N THR A 478 23.73 -7.85 -3.93
CA THR A 478 24.36 -6.92 -4.90
C THR A 478 24.30 -7.44 -6.34
N LEU A 479 23.85 -8.68 -6.53
CA LEU A 479 23.56 -9.25 -7.84
C LEU A 479 22.27 -8.68 -8.48
N TYR A 480 21.42 -7.99 -7.72
CA TYR A 480 20.20 -7.35 -8.23
C TYR A 480 20.36 -5.82 -8.31
N PRO A 481 20.02 -5.17 -9.43
CA PRO A 481 19.91 -3.70 -9.53
C PRO A 481 18.74 -3.16 -8.70
N GLU A 482 18.86 -1.96 -8.10
CA GLU A 482 17.87 -1.37 -7.17
C GLU A 482 16.44 -1.35 -7.71
N ASN A 483 16.29 -1.26 -9.03
CA ASN A 483 15.02 -1.23 -9.75
C ASN A 483 14.62 -2.59 -10.36
N TRP A 484 15.15 -3.72 -9.86
CA TRP A 484 14.77 -5.04 -10.36
C TRP A 484 13.27 -5.29 -10.16
N LYS A 485 12.65 -5.85 -11.20
CA LYS A 485 11.28 -6.36 -11.20
C LYS A 485 11.23 -7.67 -12.00
N PRO A 486 10.24 -8.54 -11.79
CA PRO A 486 9.99 -9.67 -12.68
C PRO A 486 10.03 -9.26 -14.16
N GLY A 487 10.80 -10.00 -14.98
CA GLY A 487 11.02 -9.66 -16.39
C GLY A 487 12.13 -8.65 -16.67
N PHE A 488 12.88 -8.21 -15.65
CA PHE A 488 14.08 -7.38 -15.84
C PHE A 488 15.09 -8.05 -16.79
N LYS A 489 15.49 -7.31 -17.82
CA LYS A 489 16.55 -7.67 -18.77
C LYS A 489 17.64 -6.63 -18.73
N ASP A 490 18.89 -7.07 -18.72
CA ASP A 490 20.00 -6.15 -18.88
C ASP A 490 20.20 -5.73 -20.35
N LEU A 491 21.19 -4.87 -20.59
CA LEU A 491 21.53 -4.35 -21.93
C LEU A 491 21.94 -5.46 -22.93
N ASN A 492 22.28 -6.66 -22.44
CA ASN A 492 22.61 -7.83 -23.25
C ASN A 492 21.44 -8.81 -23.35
N ASN A 493 20.22 -8.38 -22.98
CA ASN A 493 19.01 -9.19 -23.00
C ASN A 493 19.05 -10.40 -22.05
N ARG A 494 20.01 -10.45 -21.12
CA ARG A 494 20.04 -11.48 -20.07
C ARG A 494 18.95 -11.14 -19.07
N PHE A 495 18.11 -12.11 -18.76
CA PHE A 495 16.99 -11.92 -17.83
C PHE A 495 17.28 -12.60 -16.50
N LEU A 496 16.79 -12.00 -15.43
CA LEU A 496 16.74 -12.64 -14.12
C LEU A 496 15.42 -13.41 -14.02
N HIS A 497 15.51 -14.69 -13.67
CA HIS A 497 14.33 -15.53 -13.48
C HIS A 497 13.45 -14.97 -12.36
N ASP A 498 12.14 -14.96 -12.60
CA ASP A 498 11.15 -14.56 -11.60
C ASP A 498 11.00 -15.68 -10.56
N PHE A 499 11.33 -15.35 -9.31
CA PHE A 499 11.14 -16.21 -8.15
C PHE A 499 10.01 -15.71 -7.23
N SER A 500 9.17 -14.77 -7.66
CA SER A 500 8.01 -14.29 -6.90
C SER A 500 7.04 -15.43 -6.53
N TYR A 501 7.08 -16.50 -7.32
CA TYR A 501 6.34 -17.74 -7.08
C TYR A 501 7.11 -18.77 -6.24
N ALA A 502 8.19 -18.38 -5.56
CA ALA A 502 8.88 -19.23 -4.59
C ALA A 502 8.17 -19.15 -3.23
N GLY A 503 7.64 -20.28 -2.75
CA GLY A 503 6.93 -20.32 -1.47
C GLY A 503 5.85 -21.40 -1.46
N TYR A 504 5.15 -21.53 -0.33
CA TYR A 504 3.98 -22.41 -0.24
C TYR A 504 2.91 -21.93 -1.24
N HIS A 505 2.43 -22.82 -2.11
CA HIS A 505 1.52 -22.48 -3.21
C HIS A 505 1.92 -21.23 -3.98
N GLN A 506 3.18 -21.18 -4.41
CA GLN A 506 3.68 -20.07 -5.22
C GLN A 506 3.63 -18.70 -4.52
N GLY A 507 3.60 -18.67 -3.18
CA GLY A 507 3.43 -17.42 -2.42
C GLY A 507 2.00 -16.87 -2.43
N GLU A 508 1.07 -17.52 -3.14
CA GLU A 508 -0.33 -17.10 -3.26
C GLU A 508 -1.19 -17.53 -2.07
N LYS A 509 -0.65 -18.43 -1.23
CA LYS A 509 -1.29 -18.80 0.03
C LYS A 509 -0.32 -18.61 1.17
N GLU A 510 -0.84 -18.03 2.24
CA GLU A 510 -0.17 -18.04 3.53
C GLU A 510 0.23 -19.47 3.91
N ILE A 511 1.40 -19.59 4.55
CA ILE A 511 1.86 -20.89 5.06
C ILE A 511 0.81 -21.38 6.06
N PRO A 512 0.24 -22.59 5.91
CA PRO A 512 -0.87 -23.03 6.74
C PRO A 512 -0.47 -23.04 8.21
N VAL A 513 -1.27 -22.37 9.03
CA VAL A 513 -1.13 -22.43 10.47
C VAL A 513 -1.69 -23.77 10.95
N ILE A 514 -0.82 -24.78 10.99
CA ILE A 514 -1.15 -26.04 11.65
C ILE A 514 -0.99 -25.84 13.17
N GLU A 515 -2.09 -25.96 13.90
CA GLU A 515 -2.17 -25.85 15.37
C GLU A 515 -2.32 -27.22 16.07
N LYS A 516 -2.39 -28.29 15.30
CA LYS A 516 -2.55 -29.66 15.81
C LYS A 516 -1.21 -30.38 15.83
N ASN A 517 -1.01 -31.24 16.83
CA ASN A 517 0.17 -32.09 16.98
C ASN A 517 1.49 -31.30 16.90
N ILE A 518 1.60 -30.24 17.71
CA ILE A 518 2.82 -29.44 17.85
C ILE A 518 3.74 -30.10 18.87
N VAL A 519 4.93 -30.47 18.43
CA VAL A 519 5.97 -31.12 19.19
C VAL A 519 7.16 -30.16 19.31
N ASP A 520 7.47 -29.73 20.52
CA ASP A 520 8.69 -28.96 20.81
C ASP A 520 9.87 -29.93 20.98
N VAL A 521 10.88 -29.81 20.12
CA VAL A 521 12.05 -30.72 20.15
C VAL A 521 12.89 -30.59 21.41
N THR A 522 12.80 -29.49 22.16
CA THR A 522 13.56 -29.29 23.42
C THR A 522 12.89 -29.94 24.62
N GLN A 523 11.61 -30.28 24.50
CA GLN A 523 10.83 -30.93 25.56
C GLN A 523 10.93 -32.46 25.45
N GLN A 524 10.53 -33.15 26.53
CA GLN A 524 10.37 -34.60 26.50
C GLN A 524 9.29 -35.00 25.48
N PRO A 525 9.48 -36.07 24.69
CA PRO A 525 10.53 -37.10 24.83
C PRO A 525 11.86 -36.81 24.08
N TYR A 526 12.00 -35.68 23.39
CA TYR A 526 13.11 -35.45 22.45
C TYR A 526 14.34 -34.80 23.11
N GLY A 527 14.16 -33.73 23.88
CA GLY A 527 15.24 -33.10 24.65
C GLY A 527 16.43 -32.60 23.81
N ALA A 528 16.19 -32.07 22.62
CA ALA A 528 17.21 -31.52 21.74
C ALA A 528 17.94 -30.33 22.39
N ASP A 529 19.27 -30.40 22.36
CA ASP A 529 20.15 -29.29 22.73
C ASP A 529 20.01 -28.12 21.73
N ASN A 530 19.86 -26.92 22.26
CA ASN A 530 19.68 -25.69 21.50
C ASN A 530 20.86 -24.70 21.66
N SER A 531 22.00 -25.16 22.19
CA SER A 531 23.22 -24.36 22.31
C SER A 531 24.10 -24.36 21.06
N GLY A 532 23.98 -25.39 20.22
CA GLY A 532 24.83 -25.62 19.05
C GLY A 532 26.06 -26.47 19.33
N GLU A 533 26.24 -26.92 20.57
CA GLU A 533 27.41 -27.70 21.00
C GLU A 533 27.29 -29.18 20.61
N THR A 534 26.08 -29.76 20.68
CA THR A 534 25.87 -31.19 20.40
C THR A 534 25.08 -31.43 19.12
N ASP A 535 25.40 -32.53 18.43
CA ASP A 535 24.69 -32.94 17.21
C ASP A 535 23.31 -33.51 17.55
N VAL A 536 22.26 -32.81 17.13
CA VAL A 536 20.86 -33.14 17.39
C VAL A 536 20.14 -33.71 16.16
N THR A 537 20.88 -34.11 15.12
CA THR A 537 20.31 -34.59 13.85
C THR A 537 19.28 -35.71 14.05
N GLN A 538 19.65 -36.74 14.81
CA GLN A 538 18.78 -37.90 15.05
C GLN A 538 17.55 -37.54 15.90
N ILE A 539 17.70 -36.59 16.83
CA ILE A 539 16.61 -36.16 17.71
C ILE A 539 15.53 -35.43 16.90
N ILE A 540 15.95 -34.47 16.08
CA ILE A 540 15.02 -33.71 15.22
C ILE A 540 14.43 -34.63 14.14
N GLN A 541 15.22 -35.54 13.56
CA GLN A 541 14.69 -36.51 12.59
C GLN A 541 13.64 -37.43 13.22
N GLN A 542 13.86 -37.93 14.43
CA GLN A 542 12.88 -38.75 15.14
C GLN A 542 11.57 -37.99 15.37
N ALA A 543 11.65 -36.71 15.76
CA ALA A 543 10.45 -35.87 15.90
C ALA A 543 9.68 -35.70 14.59
N LEU A 544 10.41 -35.50 13.46
CA LEU A 544 9.82 -35.41 12.13
C LEU A 544 9.12 -36.72 11.72
N ASP A 545 9.74 -37.85 12.02
CA ASP A 545 9.19 -39.17 11.70
C ASP A 545 7.98 -39.50 12.59
N ASP A 546 8.03 -39.23 13.90
CA ASP A 546 6.93 -39.47 14.83
C ASP A 546 5.69 -38.61 14.49
N VAL A 547 5.91 -37.31 14.22
CA VAL A 547 4.84 -36.39 13.79
C VAL A 547 4.26 -36.81 12.44
N GLY A 548 5.12 -37.19 11.49
CA GLY A 548 4.69 -37.62 10.17
C GLY A 548 3.89 -38.92 10.17
N GLN A 549 4.36 -39.94 10.89
CA GLN A 549 3.65 -41.21 11.06
C GLN A 549 2.33 -41.04 11.82
N GLY A 550 2.24 -40.03 12.70
CA GLY A 550 1.02 -39.62 13.38
C GLY A 550 -0.03 -38.93 12.51
N GLY A 551 0.20 -38.78 11.20
CA GLY A 551 -0.72 -38.14 10.26
C GLY A 551 -0.43 -36.65 9.98
N GLY A 552 0.74 -36.17 10.42
CA GLY A 552 1.18 -34.78 10.25
C GLY A 552 1.10 -33.95 11.53
N GLY A 553 1.60 -32.73 11.46
CA GLY A 553 1.75 -31.83 12.61
C GLY A 553 2.96 -30.92 12.49
N VAL A 554 3.35 -30.30 13.59
CA VAL A 554 4.46 -29.34 13.63
C VAL A 554 5.57 -29.87 14.53
N VAL A 555 6.76 -30.07 13.96
CA VAL A 555 8.00 -30.15 14.73
C VAL A 555 8.50 -28.74 14.94
N TYR A 556 8.28 -28.22 16.14
CA TYR A 556 8.68 -26.88 16.56
C TYR A 556 10.11 -26.91 17.11
N ILE A 557 10.95 -26.03 16.57
CA ILE A 557 12.32 -25.77 16.99
C ILE A 557 12.34 -24.37 17.63
N PRO A 558 12.35 -24.27 18.97
CA PRO A 558 12.45 -23.00 19.69
C PRO A 558 13.69 -22.17 19.34
N SER A 559 13.82 -21.01 19.99
CA SER A 559 15.02 -20.19 19.82
C SER A 559 16.27 -20.92 20.31
N GLY A 560 17.36 -20.80 19.54
CA GLY A 560 18.65 -21.44 19.82
C GLY A 560 19.35 -21.89 18.54
N THR A 561 20.50 -22.52 18.73
CA THR A 561 21.32 -23.10 17.67
C THR A 561 21.29 -24.61 17.77
N TYR A 562 20.96 -25.29 16.68
CA TYR A 562 20.75 -26.73 16.62
C TYR A 562 21.74 -27.31 15.62
N LYS A 563 22.79 -27.97 16.13
CA LYS A 563 23.83 -28.53 15.27
C LYS A 563 23.32 -29.81 14.60
N VAL A 564 23.38 -29.85 13.27
CA VAL A 564 23.00 -31.01 12.46
C VAL A 564 24.12 -31.38 11.49
N ASN A 565 24.24 -32.67 11.21
CA ASN A 565 25.29 -33.22 10.36
C ASN A 565 24.74 -34.36 9.50
N PRO A 566 24.80 -34.26 8.16
CA PRO A 566 24.36 -35.34 7.28
C PRO A 566 25.27 -36.57 7.35
N GLY A 567 26.50 -36.46 7.88
CA GLY A 567 27.43 -37.57 7.92
C GLY A 567 27.69 -38.12 6.52
N SER A 568 27.42 -39.41 6.29
CA SER A 568 27.48 -40.05 4.96
C SER A 568 26.17 -39.96 4.17
N ALA A 569 25.08 -39.48 4.76
CA ALA A 569 23.78 -39.36 4.10
C ALA A 569 23.71 -38.17 3.14
N GLU A 570 22.68 -38.18 2.29
CA GLU A 570 22.37 -37.12 1.33
C GLU A 570 21.73 -35.88 1.99
N SER A 571 21.24 -36.01 3.22
CA SER A 571 20.77 -34.89 4.02
C SER A 571 20.89 -35.11 5.52
N ALA A 572 20.90 -34.01 6.29
CA ALA A 572 20.88 -34.09 7.75
C ALA A 572 19.45 -34.36 8.24
N LEU A 573 18.48 -33.57 7.77
CA LEU A 573 17.07 -33.75 8.08
C LEU A 573 16.28 -34.07 6.80
N ARG A 574 15.23 -34.87 6.95
CA ARG A 574 14.30 -35.27 5.89
C ARG A 574 12.86 -35.02 6.34
N ILE A 575 12.11 -34.31 5.50
CA ILE A 575 10.66 -34.14 5.65
C ILE A 575 10.01 -34.93 4.52
N GLN A 576 9.46 -36.09 4.86
CA GLN A 576 8.99 -37.09 3.89
C GLN A 576 7.49 -37.42 3.98
N TYR A 577 6.82 -36.96 5.04
CA TYR A 577 5.41 -37.19 5.29
C TYR A 577 4.56 -35.98 4.92
N ASN A 578 3.32 -36.25 4.47
CA ASN A 578 2.35 -35.21 4.20
C ASN A 578 1.97 -34.47 5.49
N ASN A 579 1.67 -33.17 5.38
CA ASN A 579 1.22 -32.33 6.49
C ASN A 579 2.22 -32.22 7.67
N THR A 580 3.50 -32.55 7.46
CA THR A 580 4.56 -32.37 8.46
C THR A 580 5.31 -31.06 8.22
N ILE A 581 5.36 -30.21 9.24
CA ILE A 581 6.02 -28.90 9.20
C ILE A 581 7.20 -28.90 10.16
N LEU A 582 8.36 -28.43 9.68
CA LEU A 582 9.47 -27.99 10.53
C LEU A 582 9.35 -26.48 10.74
N ARG A 583 9.13 -26.02 11.99
CA ARG A 583 8.86 -24.60 12.30
C ARG A 583 9.85 -24.05 13.32
N GLY A 584 10.53 -22.96 12.99
CA GLY A 584 11.39 -22.20 13.93
C GLY A 584 10.63 -21.12 14.70
N ALA A 585 11.28 -20.52 15.71
CA ALA A 585 10.77 -19.37 16.46
C ALA A 585 10.92 -18.01 15.71
N GLY A 586 11.67 -17.99 14.60
CA GLY A 586 11.94 -16.81 13.78
C GLY A 586 13.32 -16.88 13.12
N SER A 587 13.53 -16.12 12.05
CA SER A 587 14.81 -16.08 11.29
C SER A 587 16.00 -15.64 12.14
N ASP A 588 15.76 -14.79 13.13
CA ASP A 588 16.79 -14.23 14.02
C ASP A 588 16.89 -14.99 15.35
N SER A 589 16.07 -16.04 15.51
CA SER A 589 15.88 -16.73 16.77
C SER A 589 16.28 -18.20 16.72
N THR A 590 16.07 -18.90 15.60
CA THR A 590 16.34 -20.33 15.44
C THR A 590 17.35 -20.58 14.34
N PHE A 591 18.48 -21.20 14.67
CA PHE A 591 19.57 -21.49 13.74
C PHE A 591 19.78 -23.00 13.62
N ILE A 592 19.61 -23.56 12.42
CA ILE A 592 20.07 -24.92 12.10
C ILE A 592 21.52 -24.81 11.60
N PHE A 593 22.45 -25.30 12.40
CA PHE A 593 23.89 -25.12 12.19
C PHE A 593 24.52 -26.42 11.67
N ASN A 594 25.32 -26.34 10.60
CA ASN A 594 26.05 -27.48 10.06
C ASN A 594 27.50 -27.05 9.77
N ASP A 595 28.46 -27.75 10.37
CA ASP A 595 29.90 -27.51 10.21
C ASP A 595 30.64 -28.62 9.43
N ALA A 596 29.89 -29.51 8.76
CA ALA A 596 30.45 -30.60 7.98
C ALA A 596 31.23 -30.07 6.76
N SER A 597 32.45 -30.57 6.57
CA SER A 597 33.34 -30.14 5.50
C SER A 597 33.03 -30.75 4.13
N TYR A 598 32.23 -31.83 4.06
CA TYR A 598 31.85 -32.51 2.82
C TYR A 598 30.33 -32.43 2.57
N MET A 599 29.91 -31.30 2.00
CA MET A 599 28.51 -30.97 1.68
C MET A 599 28.18 -30.97 0.18
N ARG A 600 29.16 -31.32 -0.68
CA ARG A 600 28.90 -31.43 -2.12
C ARG A 600 27.83 -32.52 -2.36
N GLN A 601 26.77 -32.16 -3.10
CA GLN A 601 25.61 -33.01 -3.37
C GLN A 601 24.81 -33.43 -2.12
N LYS A 602 24.92 -32.69 -1.01
CA LYS A 602 24.14 -32.94 0.21
C LYS A 602 23.28 -31.75 0.57
N ASN A 603 22.23 -32.01 1.33
CA ASN A 603 21.28 -31.02 1.82
C ASN A 603 21.35 -30.91 3.34
N ILE A 604 21.07 -29.73 3.89
CA ILE A 604 20.88 -29.61 5.35
C ILE A 604 19.48 -30.15 5.70
N VAL A 605 18.45 -29.60 5.05
CA VAL A 605 17.07 -30.11 5.10
C VAL A 605 16.68 -30.54 3.70
N TRP A 606 16.13 -31.74 3.58
CA TRP A 606 15.64 -32.26 2.30
C TRP A 606 14.16 -32.61 2.40
N MET A 607 13.36 -32.01 1.53
CA MET A 607 11.93 -32.27 1.44
C MET A 607 11.64 -33.09 0.19
N MET A 608 11.19 -34.33 0.37
CA MET A 608 10.85 -35.23 -0.73
C MET A 608 9.87 -36.30 -0.25
N GLY A 609 8.80 -36.55 -1.00
CA GLY A 609 7.87 -37.64 -0.69
C GLY A 609 8.53 -39.02 -0.82
N GLN A 610 7.98 -40.02 -0.13
CA GLN A 610 8.53 -41.38 -0.03
C GLN A 610 8.70 -42.12 -1.38
N TYR A 611 8.10 -41.64 -2.49
CA TYR A 611 8.06 -42.33 -3.79
C TYR A 611 8.37 -41.46 -5.02
N CYS A 612 9.12 -40.37 -4.89
CA CYS A 612 9.28 -39.40 -5.98
C CYS A 612 10.56 -39.60 -6.81
N THR A 613 10.64 -40.67 -7.60
CA THR A 613 11.56 -40.70 -8.76
C THR A 613 10.78 -40.36 -10.02
N TRP A 614 10.89 -39.12 -10.48
CA TRP A 614 10.19 -38.58 -11.68
C TRP A 614 10.74 -39.09 -13.02
N SER A 615 11.51 -40.19 -12.99
CA SER A 615 12.27 -40.72 -14.11
C SER A 615 11.56 -41.85 -14.87
N GLU A 616 10.44 -42.37 -14.36
CA GLU A 616 9.74 -43.49 -15.00
C GLU A 616 8.54 -43.01 -15.84
N GLN A 617 8.54 -43.38 -17.12
CA GLN A 617 7.48 -43.08 -18.08
C GLN A 617 6.26 -43.97 -17.80
N PHE A 618 5.10 -43.35 -17.59
CA PHE A 618 3.82 -44.04 -17.63
C PHE A 618 2.84 -43.28 -18.54
N GLY A 619 2.21 -43.95 -19.50
CA GLY A 619 1.04 -43.43 -20.24
C GLY A 619 1.29 -42.77 -21.60
N THR A 620 0.32 -41.95 -22.03
CA THR A 620 0.26 -41.26 -23.32
C THR A 620 1.29 -40.12 -23.41
N THR A 621 1.99 -39.98 -24.54
CA THR A 621 2.96 -38.89 -24.77
C THR A 621 2.63 -38.08 -26.03
N THR A 622 2.98 -36.79 -26.01
CA THR A 622 2.80 -35.88 -27.15
C THR A 622 3.93 -34.85 -27.17
N LYS A 623 4.36 -34.41 -28.36
CA LYS A 623 5.41 -33.37 -28.50
C LYS A 623 4.76 -31.98 -28.47
N LEU A 624 5.51 -30.99 -28.00
CA LEU A 624 5.17 -29.58 -28.22
C LEU A 624 5.10 -29.30 -29.73
N SER A 625 4.14 -28.47 -30.14
CA SER A 625 3.97 -28.07 -31.55
C SER A 625 4.67 -26.76 -31.89
N SER A 626 5.13 -26.00 -30.89
CA SER A 626 5.96 -24.80 -31.04
C SER A 626 6.81 -24.54 -29.79
N ASP A 627 7.87 -23.75 -29.95
CA ASP A 627 8.69 -23.29 -28.82
C ASP A 627 7.90 -22.40 -27.86
N LEU A 628 8.20 -22.53 -26.56
CA LEU A 628 7.60 -21.73 -25.49
C LEU A 628 8.56 -20.61 -25.12
N LEU A 629 8.39 -19.43 -25.74
CA LEU A 629 9.34 -18.32 -25.60
C LEU A 629 9.06 -17.39 -24.39
N PHE A 630 7.99 -17.63 -23.64
CA PHE A 630 7.55 -16.86 -22.46
C PHE A 630 6.79 -17.77 -21.48
N PRO A 631 6.62 -17.38 -20.20
CA PRO A 631 5.69 -18.06 -19.29
C PRO A 631 4.30 -18.17 -19.92
N THR A 632 3.71 -19.35 -19.90
CA THR A 632 2.42 -19.63 -20.54
C THR A 632 1.57 -20.55 -19.68
N GLN A 633 0.25 -20.33 -19.70
CA GLN A 633 -0.75 -21.25 -19.13
C GLN A 633 -1.31 -22.21 -20.20
N ILE A 634 -0.93 -22.03 -21.46
CA ILE A 634 -1.37 -22.84 -22.60
C ILE A 634 -0.16 -23.53 -23.21
N ILE A 635 -0.18 -24.87 -23.23
CA ILE A 635 0.89 -25.70 -23.81
C ILE A 635 0.42 -26.24 -25.16
N PRO A 636 0.95 -25.72 -26.29
CA PRO A 636 0.59 -26.18 -27.61
C PRO A 636 1.27 -27.52 -27.87
N VAL A 637 0.47 -28.57 -28.03
CA VAL A 637 0.92 -29.93 -28.32
C VAL A 637 0.50 -30.37 -29.72
N LYS A 638 1.17 -31.37 -30.29
CA LYS A 638 0.80 -31.94 -31.60
C LYS A 638 -0.53 -32.69 -31.58
N SER A 639 -0.91 -33.23 -30.42
CA SER A 639 -2.16 -33.96 -30.21
C SER A 639 -2.52 -33.97 -28.73
N VAL A 640 -3.81 -33.84 -28.43
CA VAL A 640 -4.41 -34.03 -27.09
C VAL A 640 -5.13 -35.38 -26.96
N LEU A 641 -5.08 -36.22 -28.00
CA LEU A 641 -5.72 -37.54 -27.99
C LEU A 641 -5.08 -38.42 -26.91
N GLY A 642 -5.89 -38.92 -25.97
CA GLY A 642 -5.45 -39.79 -24.88
C GLY A 642 -5.05 -39.05 -23.59
N PHE A 643 -5.42 -37.78 -23.47
CA PHE A 643 -5.40 -37.00 -22.23
C PHE A 643 -6.84 -36.64 -21.84
N GLU A 644 -7.15 -36.68 -20.55
CA GLU A 644 -8.44 -36.30 -19.97
C GLU A 644 -8.25 -35.20 -18.90
N GLU A 645 -9.31 -34.41 -18.65
CA GLU A 645 -9.27 -33.39 -17.60
C GLU A 645 -8.98 -34.01 -16.22
N GLY A 646 -8.09 -33.39 -15.45
CA GLY A 646 -7.61 -33.91 -14.17
C GLY A 646 -6.39 -34.83 -14.27
N ASP A 647 -5.95 -35.20 -15.48
CA ASP A 647 -4.73 -35.98 -15.66
C ASP A 647 -3.50 -35.24 -15.11
N GLN A 648 -2.61 -36.01 -14.50
CA GLN A 648 -1.28 -35.58 -14.11
C GLN A 648 -0.35 -35.56 -15.32
N ILE A 649 0.09 -34.37 -15.72
CA ILE A 649 0.94 -34.17 -16.89
C ILE A 649 2.36 -33.86 -16.44
N ILE A 650 3.32 -34.60 -17.00
CA ILE A 650 4.75 -34.32 -16.82
C ILE A 650 5.28 -33.62 -18.06
N LEU A 651 5.72 -32.37 -17.91
CA LEU A 651 6.46 -31.67 -18.97
C LEU A 651 7.96 -31.98 -18.83
N ARG A 652 8.55 -32.58 -19.87
CA ARG A 652 9.96 -32.99 -19.90
C ARG A 652 10.71 -32.29 -21.03
N THR A 653 11.98 -32.00 -20.80
CA THR A 653 12.92 -31.53 -21.83
C THR A 653 13.95 -32.63 -22.06
N ASP A 654 14.06 -33.12 -23.29
CA ASP A 654 15.04 -34.14 -23.66
C ASP A 654 16.25 -33.48 -24.32
N GLY A 655 17.46 -33.78 -23.85
CA GLY A 655 18.68 -33.39 -24.56
C GLY A 655 18.78 -34.17 -25.87
N THR A 656 18.58 -33.50 -27.01
CA THR A 656 18.77 -34.10 -28.34
C THR A 656 20.22 -33.99 -28.79
N ASP A 657 20.65 -34.85 -29.72
CA ASP A 657 21.98 -34.76 -30.34
C ASP A 657 22.23 -33.38 -30.95
N ASP A 658 21.21 -32.81 -31.62
CA ASP A 658 21.26 -31.46 -32.20
C ASP A 658 21.52 -30.38 -31.13
N PHE A 659 20.87 -30.48 -29.96
CA PHE A 659 21.06 -29.53 -28.85
C PHE A 659 22.47 -29.62 -28.25
N ILE A 660 22.98 -30.85 -28.09
CA ILE A 660 24.32 -31.13 -27.59
C ILE A 660 25.38 -30.58 -28.55
N GLU A 661 25.16 -30.73 -29.85
CA GLU A 661 26.05 -30.20 -30.91
C GLU A 661 26.02 -28.67 -30.96
N GLU A 662 24.84 -28.04 -30.93
CA GLU A 662 24.67 -26.58 -30.93
C GLU A 662 25.46 -25.89 -29.81
N HIS A 663 25.50 -26.51 -28.63
CA HIS A 663 26.18 -25.96 -27.46
C HIS A 663 27.65 -26.40 -27.34
N GLY A 664 28.19 -27.10 -28.34
CA GLY A 664 29.58 -27.57 -28.36
C GLY A 664 29.90 -28.59 -27.25
N MET A 665 28.89 -29.30 -26.75
CA MET A 665 28.98 -30.20 -25.59
C MET A 665 29.16 -31.67 -25.96
N SER A 666 29.37 -31.98 -27.24
CA SER A 666 29.42 -33.34 -27.81
C SER A 666 30.47 -34.28 -27.20
N ASN A 667 31.48 -33.74 -26.49
CA ASN A 667 32.52 -34.51 -25.80
C ASN A 667 32.34 -34.55 -24.27
N ILE A 668 31.31 -33.91 -23.74
CA ILE A 668 31.05 -33.74 -22.31
C ILE A 668 29.75 -34.45 -21.92
N TRP A 669 28.72 -34.39 -22.76
CA TRP A 669 27.42 -35.03 -22.53
C TRP A 669 27.34 -36.31 -23.37
N THR A 670 27.41 -37.48 -22.73
CA THR A 670 27.21 -38.80 -23.38
C THR A 670 25.74 -39.25 -23.26
N GLU A 671 25.33 -40.31 -23.97
CA GLU A 671 23.95 -40.86 -23.93
C GLU A 671 23.40 -41.11 -22.50
N TRP A 672 24.27 -41.33 -21.51
CA TRP A 672 23.88 -41.46 -20.08
C TRP A 672 23.75 -40.13 -19.32
N ALA A 673 24.32 -39.04 -19.83
CA ALA A 673 24.26 -37.71 -19.23
C ALA A 673 22.97 -36.95 -19.57
N ALA A 674 22.22 -37.39 -20.59
CA ALA A 674 20.94 -36.80 -20.98
C ALA A 674 19.87 -36.92 -19.88
N ASP A 675 19.95 -37.94 -19.03
CA ASP A 675 19.06 -38.09 -17.86
C ASP A 675 19.58 -37.38 -16.60
N LEU A 676 20.83 -36.87 -16.59
CA LEU A 676 21.57 -36.56 -15.35
C LEU A 676 22.16 -35.16 -15.23
N CYS A 677 21.98 -34.21 -16.17
CA CYS A 677 22.56 -32.87 -15.98
C CYS A 677 21.72 -31.65 -16.43
N PHE A 678 21.36 -30.89 -15.39
CA PHE A 678 21.14 -29.44 -15.25
C PHE A 678 19.85 -28.81 -15.81
N CYS A 679 19.05 -28.32 -14.87
CA CYS A 679 17.83 -27.49 -14.99
C CYS A 679 16.55 -28.10 -15.58
N ALA A 680 16.56 -29.36 -16.03
CA ALA A 680 15.32 -30.04 -16.43
C ALA A 680 14.54 -30.55 -15.19
N LYS A 681 13.89 -29.66 -14.45
CA LYS A 681 12.82 -30.09 -13.54
C LYS A 681 11.62 -30.47 -14.40
N SER A 682 11.28 -31.76 -14.42
CA SER A 682 9.95 -32.20 -14.81
C SER A 682 8.91 -31.42 -14.00
N ILE A 683 8.01 -30.70 -14.66
CA ILE A 683 6.92 -29.97 -13.99
C ILE A 683 5.68 -30.84 -14.05
N LEU A 684 5.08 -31.10 -12.88
CA LEU A 684 3.77 -31.74 -12.76
C LEU A 684 2.68 -30.67 -12.90
N LEU A 685 1.81 -30.86 -13.87
CA LEU A 685 0.63 -30.02 -14.10
C LEU A 685 -0.62 -30.88 -13.94
N MET A 686 -1.75 -30.25 -13.60
CA MET A 686 -3.06 -30.85 -13.78
C MET A 686 -3.70 -30.27 -15.03
N LEU A 687 -4.20 -31.13 -15.91
CA LEU A 687 -5.00 -30.68 -17.05
C LEU A 687 -6.30 -30.05 -16.52
N LYS A 688 -6.59 -28.82 -16.93
CA LYS A 688 -7.84 -28.10 -16.66
C LYS A 688 -8.50 -27.72 -17.99
N THR A 689 -9.82 -27.73 -18.02
CA THR A 689 -10.57 -27.16 -19.15
C THR A 689 -10.44 -25.63 -19.14
N ILE A 690 -10.19 -25.03 -20.32
CA ILE A 690 -10.21 -23.58 -20.56
C ILE A 690 -11.53 -23.23 -21.21
#